data_AF-A0A0G4IEB6-F1
#
_entry.id   AF-A0A0G4IEB6-F1
#
_cell.length_a   1.000
_cell.length_b   1.000
_cell.length_c   1.000
_cell.angle_alpha   90.00
_cell.angle_beta   90.00
_cell.angle_gamma   90.00
#
_symmetry.space_group_name_H-M   'P 1'
#
loop_
_entity.id
_entity.type
_entity.pdbx_description
1 polymer ?
#
loop_
_entity_poly.entity_id
_entity_poly.type
_entity_poly.pdbx_seq_one_letter_code
_entity_poly.pdbx_strand_id
1 'polypeptide(L)'
;MGQSCSGATHLGHDDSSHEVLVLFGSQTGTAEKYARTVSIFARAHGLEIETLPMDAYTADKLKHERRLVVFICSTYGAGEFPSNAQRLWKSLCKDNLKLPGLRYVIFGLGNSSNELFNQAAKNLDTRLQETGATPAHNTGFGDELAEAGHDTAFRPWLSSLWKATGTSAATCKELKGAYKLGTVPNQKGALGLPVPSGFVEVPVKAKKKLTKDGAQRDAYLMQLDLQAAGQSYQILDHVRVMPQNRPEIVNRVITSLKLQGDLQVCVQPAKGTAPSVLDGACGSVSEIITKYLDVSGLPSRSTLDILALRCKNEEERQRLEDMATDVSKESAYTKVASEGVMSFADVLEEFPSISMSFIDLLSICPLIQPRVYSIASDPDASGKGLPEFAFMVERREDGLRKRELRGLATDFLAGLGEGQNVAVEVVRGVLSLPDSSKPLVALALSSGIGPVRAILQRRARLVRLPHERSASAPISVYFGFRRAATDFLFQDELEAWKASGVIDRLVPVASHDQKEMLTPMNKLEEDHEYVGRQLVNNKGVFLYCGLGGAVPLLVERGLRRSLKHSTADYQEELSIMRREGRLLEEHYSPDRDSENAFRKEAAEALTKPPMFCFQCEQTMQNKGCTSVGVCGKTPHVAALQDLTVQSVKLIGHFAHRLRTLRKQHGLSEGETECEEANRFTLEAMFSTLTNVNNDPSRFDDLLEDADRLTKQLRQMYTDACKKVNVQATEPRTLPVPPQTRKMRVADIEDLAYDVGVHQRFVKESEEDKNVAGVCEMLTYGLKGLCAYADHAMLGHVEDQRIYEFVHEALAFLVAPERRDLGAALQMCLKAGEVNALVMQKLYEANSKLGVPEPTEVPVTPREGKGILISGHDLFMLKSLLDYLKSSGSSDVLVYTHGEMLPAHSYKALKETGLLAGHFGGAWQRQAVEFPHFPGAILATTNCLTEPKEPYKDRMFTVGAVGWPGCKNLGTVPEKVDWKPLVESARGERGFRSNDKSFSYPVRPGGRAVDKLMVGFGHEAVLGAAPTIIEAIKAGAITRFHLIGGCDGFEGNRSYYSDLVEALEPTSVILTLGCGKFRVNDHDKGTIGDSGIPRILDMGQCNDSWSAVQVALKLAEVLECEVKDLPLSLTLSWFEQKAVAVLLTCLHLGLKPIRVGPSLPAFVTPDVLSVLVKDFGLKVIGDPDEDAKEMAAAVGMA
;
A
#
# COMPACT_ATOMS: atom_id res chain seq x y z
N MET A 1 -41.56 -7.78 44.04
CA MET A 1 -42.61 -8.49 43.27
C MET A 1 -43.48 -7.42 42.62
N GLY A 2 -43.49 -7.14 41.33
CA GLY A 2 -43.00 -7.86 40.16
C GLY A 2 -44.07 -7.73 39.08
N GLN A 3 -44.00 -6.66 38.26
CA GLN A 3 -44.71 -6.58 36.97
C GLN A 3 -43.76 -5.90 35.97
N SER A 4 -43.15 -6.72 35.13
CA SER A 4 -42.33 -6.35 33.98
C SER A 4 -43.21 -6.24 32.75
N CYS A 5 -43.24 -5.07 32.11
CA CYS A 5 -43.78 -4.90 30.77
C CYS A 5 -42.78 -5.42 29.73
N SER A 6 -43.17 -6.49 29.04
CA SER A 6 -42.51 -7.07 27.87
C SER A 6 -42.71 -6.17 26.65
N GLY A 7 -41.61 -5.66 26.11
CA GLY A 7 -41.55 -4.92 24.85
C GLY A 7 -40.20 -5.13 24.17
N ALA A 8 -39.74 -6.37 24.08
CA ALA A 8 -38.61 -6.72 23.24
C ALA A 8 -39.11 -6.86 21.81
N THR A 9 -38.76 -5.91 20.95
CA THR A 9 -38.84 -6.07 19.49
C THR A 9 -37.93 -7.23 19.11
N HIS A 10 -38.54 -8.39 18.84
CA HIS A 10 -37.90 -9.50 18.13
C HIS A 10 -37.36 -8.98 16.79
N LEU A 11 -36.05 -8.72 16.71
CA LEU A 11 -35.33 -8.80 15.44
C LEU A 11 -35.37 -10.27 15.05
N GLY A 12 -36.03 -10.57 13.92
CA GLY A 12 -36.16 -11.93 13.42
C GLY A 12 -34.79 -12.59 13.29
N HIS A 13 -34.63 -13.74 13.93
CA HIS A 13 -33.64 -14.72 13.53
C HIS A 13 -33.99 -15.15 12.10
N ASP A 14 -33.28 -14.61 11.12
CA ASP A 14 -33.32 -15.09 9.75
C ASP A 14 -32.45 -16.35 9.71
N ASP A 15 -33.07 -17.49 9.39
CA ASP A 15 -32.55 -18.87 9.39
C ASP A 15 -31.44 -19.12 8.32
N SER A 16 -30.82 -18.06 7.80
CA SER A 16 -29.84 -18.08 6.69
C SER A 16 -28.38 -17.95 7.14
N SER A 17 -28.11 -17.86 8.45
CA SER A 17 -26.78 -17.57 9.02
C SER A 17 -25.74 -18.70 8.88
N HIS A 18 -26.11 -19.86 8.34
CA HIS A 18 -25.23 -21.03 8.24
C HIS A 18 -24.83 -21.41 6.80
N GLU A 19 -25.26 -20.65 5.78
CA GLU A 19 -24.99 -20.95 4.37
C GLU A 19 -24.15 -19.85 3.68
N VAL A 20 -23.06 -20.26 3.02
CA VAL A 20 -22.13 -19.35 2.32
C VAL A 20 -21.96 -19.79 0.86
N LEU A 21 -21.92 -18.82 -0.05
CA LEU A 21 -21.60 -19.02 -1.46
C LEU A 21 -20.24 -18.38 -1.76
N VAL A 22 -19.30 -19.15 -2.28
CA VAL A 22 -18.00 -18.67 -2.73
C VAL A 22 -17.99 -18.60 -4.26
N LEU A 23 -17.81 -17.41 -4.81
CA LEU A 23 -17.67 -17.19 -6.26
C LEU A 23 -16.24 -16.79 -6.59
N PHE A 24 -15.59 -17.50 -7.51
CA PHE A 24 -14.20 -17.20 -7.86
C PHE A 24 -14.00 -16.81 -9.34
N GLY A 25 -13.16 -15.80 -9.55
CA GLY A 25 -12.66 -15.38 -10.86
C GLY A 25 -11.17 -15.65 -10.95
N SER A 26 -10.75 -16.60 -11.79
CA SER A 26 -9.38 -17.06 -11.91
C SER A 26 -8.95 -17.31 -13.35
N GLN A 27 -7.79 -16.77 -13.73
CA GLN A 27 -7.21 -17.03 -15.05
C GLN A 27 -6.20 -18.19 -15.04
N THR A 28 -5.46 -18.34 -13.95
CA THR A 28 -4.36 -19.32 -13.78
C THR A 28 -4.56 -20.25 -12.59
N GLY A 29 -5.75 -20.28 -11.99
CA GLY A 29 -6.10 -21.13 -10.85
C GLY A 29 -5.74 -20.56 -9.47
N THR A 30 -5.09 -19.39 -9.38
CA THR A 30 -4.72 -18.79 -8.08
C THR A 30 -5.94 -18.44 -7.22
N ALA A 31 -6.84 -17.60 -7.73
CA ALA A 31 -8.09 -17.29 -7.01
C ALA A 31 -8.92 -18.54 -6.67
N GLU A 32 -8.92 -19.56 -7.54
CA GLU A 32 -9.58 -20.83 -7.25
C GLU A 32 -8.95 -21.54 -6.04
N LYS A 33 -7.62 -21.57 -5.94
CA LYS A 33 -6.91 -22.12 -4.77
C LYS A 33 -7.36 -21.42 -3.48
N TYR A 34 -7.39 -20.10 -3.47
CA TYR A 34 -7.84 -19.33 -2.30
C TYR A 34 -9.33 -19.56 -1.98
N ALA A 35 -10.18 -19.67 -2.99
CA ALA A 35 -11.59 -20.02 -2.82
C ALA A 35 -11.77 -21.42 -2.20
N ARG A 36 -10.95 -22.39 -2.59
CA ARG A 36 -10.91 -23.73 -1.96
C ARG A 36 -10.48 -23.63 -0.50
N THR A 37 -9.47 -22.82 -0.18
CA THR A 37 -9.05 -22.55 1.21
C THR A 37 -10.21 -21.99 2.04
N VAL A 38 -10.89 -20.95 1.56
CA VAL A 38 -12.10 -20.40 2.23
C VAL A 38 -13.13 -21.49 2.46
N SER A 39 -13.36 -22.35 1.47
CA SER A 39 -14.33 -23.44 1.55
C SER A 39 -13.97 -24.49 2.60
N ILE A 40 -12.69 -24.83 2.73
CA ILE A 40 -12.18 -25.78 3.74
C ILE A 40 -12.38 -25.20 5.14
N PHE A 41 -11.99 -23.94 5.35
CA PHE A 41 -12.18 -23.28 6.65
C PHE A 41 -13.66 -23.10 6.98
N ALA A 42 -14.52 -22.74 6.02
CA ALA A 42 -15.96 -22.64 6.24
C ALA A 42 -16.55 -23.97 6.73
N ARG A 43 -16.18 -25.09 6.09
CA ARG A 43 -16.60 -26.44 6.53
C ARG A 43 -16.06 -26.81 7.91
N ALA A 44 -14.82 -26.44 8.21
CA ALA A 44 -14.23 -26.67 9.54
C ALA A 44 -14.96 -25.89 10.65
N HIS A 45 -15.52 -24.73 10.33
CA HIS A 45 -16.40 -23.94 11.21
C HIS A 45 -17.87 -24.42 11.20
N GLY A 46 -18.19 -25.52 10.52
CA GLY A 46 -19.53 -26.10 10.49
C GLY A 46 -20.53 -25.42 9.54
N LEU A 47 -20.07 -24.53 8.66
CA LEU A 47 -20.93 -23.85 7.68
C LEU A 47 -21.22 -24.74 6.46
N GLU A 48 -22.43 -24.63 5.92
CA GLU A 48 -22.78 -25.20 4.63
C GLU A 48 -22.28 -24.25 3.52
N ILE A 49 -21.52 -24.80 2.57
CA ILE A 49 -20.78 -24.01 1.57
C ILE A 49 -21.10 -24.50 0.16
N GLU A 50 -21.23 -23.57 -0.78
CA GLU A 50 -21.20 -23.85 -2.22
C GLU A 50 -20.11 -23.01 -2.88
N THR A 51 -19.25 -23.63 -3.69
CA THR A 51 -18.13 -22.95 -4.35
C THR A 51 -18.23 -23.10 -5.85
N LEU A 52 -18.29 -21.98 -6.59
CA LEU A 52 -18.54 -21.96 -8.03
C LEU A 52 -17.67 -20.92 -8.75
N PRO A 53 -17.34 -21.12 -10.03
CA PRO A 53 -16.76 -20.06 -10.83
C PRO A 53 -17.80 -18.94 -11.04
N MET A 54 -17.33 -17.70 -11.17
CA MET A 54 -18.20 -16.53 -11.27
C MET A 54 -19.16 -16.60 -12.48
N ASP A 55 -18.76 -17.20 -13.59
CA ASP A 55 -19.57 -17.37 -14.80
C ASP A 55 -20.71 -18.41 -14.70
N ALA A 56 -20.78 -19.17 -13.60
CA ALA A 56 -21.95 -19.96 -13.23
C ALA A 56 -23.13 -19.08 -12.77
N TYR A 57 -22.85 -17.81 -12.44
CA TYR A 57 -23.81 -16.83 -11.96
C TYR A 57 -24.11 -15.71 -12.97
N THR A 58 -25.25 -15.06 -12.77
CA THR A 58 -25.66 -13.82 -13.46
C THR A 58 -26.22 -12.85 -12.42
N ALA A 59 -26.35 -11.57 -12.79
CA ALA A 59 -26.98 -10.58 -11.92
C ALA A 59 -28.41 -10.98 -11.52
N ASP A 60 -29.15 -11.64 -12.42
CA ASP A 60 -30.51 -12.11 -12.12
C ASP A 60 -30.53 -13.23 -11.08
N LYS A 61 -29.56 -14.16 -11.11
CA LYS A 61 -29.41 -15.15 -10.04
C LYS A 61 -29.07 -14.50 -8.70
N LEU A 62 -28.19 -13.48 -8.70
CA LEU A 62 -27.82 -12.74 -7.49
C LEU A 62 -28.98 -11.99 -6.84
N LYS A 63 -30.01 -11.56 -7.59
CA LYS A 63 -31.22 -10.92 -7.02
C LYS A 63 -31.94 -11.83 -6.02
N HIS A 64 -31.90 -13.13 -6.27
CA HIS A 64 -32.58 -14.15 -5.47
C HIS A 64 -31.64 -14.82 -4.46
N GLU A 65 -30.36 -14.46 -4.45
CA GLU A 65 -29.40 -14.98 -3.50
C GLU A 65 -29.67 -14.38 -2.11
N ARG A 66 -29.63 -15.23 -1.08
CA ARG A 66 -29.87 -14.85 0.32
C ARG A 66 -28.70 -15.22 1.22
N ARG A 67 -27.82 -16.10 0.74
CA ARG A 67 -26.58 -16.48 1.42
C ARG A 67 -25.60 -15.33 1.42
N LEU A 68 -24.63 -15.40 2.33
CA LEU A 68 -23.45 -14.54 2.25
C LEU A 68 -22.62 -14.92 1.02
N VAL A 69 -22.36 -13.97 0.13
CA VAL A 69 -21.54 -14.21 -1.08
C VAL A 69 -20.11 -13.73 -0.88
N VAL A 70 -19.15 -14.65 -0.91
CA VAL A 70 -17.71 -14.37 -0.83
C VAL A 70 -17.11 -14.42 -2.24
N PHE A 71 -16.68 -13.27 -2.74
CA PHE A 71 -16.00 -13.17 -4.03
C PHE A 71 -14.48 -13.27 -3.85
N ILE A 72 -13.85 -14.20 -4.57
CA ILE A 72 -12.39 -14.30 -4.65
C ILE A 72 -11.97 -14.05 -6.10
N CYS A 73 -11.44 -12.86 -6.40
CA CYS A 73 -11.20 -12.44 -7.79
C CYS A 73 -9.77 -11.97 -8.02
N SER A 74 -9.09 -12.57 -8.99
CA SER A 74 -7.82 -12.05 -9.50
C SER A 74 -8.05 -10.86 -10.45
N THR A 75 -7.10 -9.93 -10.49
CA THR A 75 -6.97 -8.94 -11.57
C THR A 75 -6.05 -9.49 -12.67
N TYR A 76 -6.43 -9.35 -13.94
CA TYR A 76 -5.65 -9.83 -15.08
C TYR A 76 -5.30 -8.70 -16.07
N GLY A 77 -4.14 -8.78 -16.72
CA GLY A 77 -3.70 -7.84 -17.76
C GLY A 77 -3.77 -6.37 -17.32
N ALA A 78 -4.45 -5.55 -18.11
CA ALA A 78 -4.66 -4.13 -17.86
C ALA A 78 -5.87 -3.86 -16.91
N GLY A 79 -5.96 -4.59 -15.79
CA GLY A 79 -7.01 -4.38 -14.80
C GLY A 79 -8.33 -5.14 -15.08
N GLU A 80 -8.31 -6.09 -16.00
CA GLU A 80 -9.48 -6.83 -16.47
C GLU A 80 -9.90 -7.96 -15.52
N PHE A 81 -11.16 -8.39 -15.66
CA PHE A 81 -11.68 -9.59 -15.01
C PHE A 81 -11.19 -10.86 -15.73
N PRO A 82 -10.87 -11.94 -14.99
CA PRO A 82 -10.56 -13.24 -15.56
C PRO A 82 -11.67 -13.76 -16.47
N SER A 83 -11.30 -14.59 -17.46
CA SER A 83 -12.23 -15.13 -18.45
C SER A 83 -13.49 -15.76 -17.83
N ASN A 84 -13.33 -16.57 -16.77
CA ASN A 84 -14.43 -17.19 -16.03
C ASN A 84 -15.19 -16.25 -15.07
N ALA A 85 -14.93 -14.94 -15.12
CA ALA A 85 -15.67 -13.90 -14.39
C ALA A 85 -16.34 -12.87 -15.32
N GLN A 86 -15.91 -12.80 -16.59
CA GLN A 86 -16.40 -11.80 -17.55
C GLN A 86 -17.91 -11.86 -17.77
N ARG A 87 -18.50 -13.06 -17.77
CA ARG A 87 -19.95 -13.23 -17.98
C ARG A 87 -20.77 -12.56 -16.87
N LEU A 88 -20.40 -12.80 -15.61
CA LEU A 88 -21.05 -12.18 -14.46
C LEU A 88 -20.81 -10.67 -14.44
N TRP A 89 -19.56 -10.25 -14.67
CA TRP A 89 -19.21 -8.82 -14.74
C TRP A 89 -20.05 -8.07 -15.78
N LYS A 90 -20.12 -8.57 -17.02
CA LYS A 90 -20.98 -8.01 -18.08
C LYS A 90 -22.46 -7.95 -17.66
N SER A 91 -22.94 -8.92 -16.90
CA SER A 91 -24.30 -8.92 -16.37
C SER A 91 -24.53 -7.87 -15.27
N LEU A 92 -23.52 -7.59 -14.44
CA LEU A 92 -23.57 -6.58 -13.39
C LEU A 92 -23.51 -5.16 -13.96
N CYS A 93 -22.80 -4.96 -15.08
CA CYS A 93 -22.67 -3.66 -15.75
C CYS A 93 -23.91 -3.17 -16.51
N LYS A 94 -25.03 -3.93 -16.53
CA LYS A 94 -26.27 -3.48 -17.17
C LYS A 94 -26.92 -2.33 -16.38
N ASP A 95 -27.47 -1.35 -17.08
CA ASP A 95 -28.14 -0.19 -16.48
C ASP A 95 -29.35 -0.59 -15.61
N ASN A 96 -29.65 0.22 -14.58
CA ASN A 96 -30.81 0.07 -13.67
C ASN A 96 -30.87 -1.22 -12.83
N LEU A 97 -29.76 -1.96 -12.69
CA LEU A 97 -29.70 -3.13 -11.82
C LEU A 97 -29.78 -2.73 -10.33
N LYS A 98 -30.62 -3.43 -9.55
CA LYS A 98 -30.74 -3.29 -8.09
C LYS A 98 -30.63 -4.66 -7.40
N LEU A 99 -29.79 -4.73 -6.36
CA LEU A 99 -29.50 -5.92 -5.55
C LEU A 99 -29.59 -5.65 -4.03
N PRO A 100 -30.65 -5.00 -3.50
CA PRO A 100 -30.70 -4.55 -2.11
C PRO A 100 -30.66 -5.67 -1.06
N GLY A 101 -31.00 -6.91 -1.45
CA GLY A 101 -30.96 -8.07 -0.56
C GLY A 101 -29.63 -8.83 -0.56
N LEU A 102 -28.66 -8.44 -1.38
CA LEU A 102 -27.40 -9.16 -1.51
C LEU A 102 -26.41 -8.71 -0.42
N ARG A 103 -25.95 -9.65 0.39
CA ARG A 103 -24.83 -9.46 1.33
C ARG A 103 -23.56 -10.08 0.75
N TYR A 104 -22.46 -9.33 0.75
CA TYR A 104 -21.23 -9.81 0.11
C TYR A 104 -19.95 -9.42 0.84
N VAL A 105 -18.86 -10.15 0.55
CA VAL A 105 -17.48 -9.82 0.93
C VAL A 105 -16.58 -10.12 -0.26
N ILE A 106 -15.51 -9.35 -0.44
CA ILE A 106 -14.57 -9.53 -1.56
C ILE A 106 -13.15 -9.74 -1.02
N PHE A 107 -12.42 -10.67 -1.62
CA PHE A 107 -10.96 -10.73 -1.56
C PHE A 107 -10.38 -10.61 -2.97
N GLY A 108 -9.65 -9.53 -3.21
CA GLY A 108 -8.94 -9.31 -4.46
C GLY A 108 -7.54 -9.93 -4.42
N LEU A 109 -7.09 -10.48 -5.55
CA LEU A 109 -5.70 -10.86 -5.77
C LEU A 109 -5.10 -9.96 -6.86
N GLY A 110 -4.11 -9.16 -6.51
CA GLY A 110 -3.44 -8.23 -7.42
C GLY A 110 -1.95 -8.10 -7.13
N ASN A 111 -1.25 -7.33 -7.97
CA ASN A 111 0.18 -7.08 -7.85
C ASN A 111 0.43 -5.58 -7.77
N SER A 112 1.02 -5.08 -6.69
CA SER A 112 1.18 -3.64 -6.44
C SER A 112 2.24 -2.96 -7.32
N SER A 113 3.04 -3.71 -8.09
CA SER A 113 3.86 -3.12 -9.16
C SER A 113 3.04 -2.65 -10.36
N ASN A 114 1.79 -3.11 -10.49
CA ASN A 114 0.86 -2.64 -11.50
C ASN A 114 0.03 -1.49 -10.95
N GLU A 115 -0.05 -0.38 -11.68
CA GLU A 115 -0.87 0.79 -11.34
C GLU A 115 -2.35 0.42 -11.12
N LEU A 116 -2.82 -0.66 -11.76
CA LEU A 116 -4.16 -1.23 -11.65
C LEU A 116 -4.24 -2.32 -10.57
N PHE A 117 -3.49 -2.15 -9.48
CA PHE A 117 -3.47 -3.05 -8.35
C PHE A 117 -4.89 -3.39 -7.85
N ASN A 118 -5.26 -4.67 -7.87
CA ASN A 118 -6.56 -5.18 -7.43
C ASN A 118 -7.78 -4.53 -8.14
N GLN A 119 -7.60 -3.98 -9.35
CA GLN A 119 -8.64 -3.23 -10.04
C GLN A 119 -9.94 -4.01 -10.28
N ALA A 120 -9.88 -5.30 -10.61
CA ALA A 120 -11.08 -6.12 -10.82
C ALA A 120 -11.93 -6.21 -9.53
N ALA A 121 -11.29 -6.45 -8.38
CA ALA A 121 -11.97 -6.49 -7.09
C ALA A 121 -12.53 -5.12 -6.68
N LYS A 122 -11.78 -4.03 -6.90
CA LYS A 122 -12.23 -2.65 -6.66
C LYS A 122 -13.46 -2.30 -7.52
N ASN A 123 -13.41 -2.63 -8.81
CA ASN A 123 -14.52 -2.42 -9.74
C ASN A 123 -15.76 -3.23 -9.32
N LEU A 124 -15.56 -4.47 -8.89
CA LEU A 124 -16.64 -5.32 -8.40
C LEU A 124 -17.30 -4.73 -7.14
N ASP A 125 -16.50 -4.27 -6.18
CA ASP A 125 -16.98 -3.66 -4.93
C ASP A 125 -17.82 -2.41 -5.21
N THR A 126 -17.24 -1.44 -5.94
CA THR A 126 -17.93 -0.21 -6.34
C THR A 126 -19.25 -0.52 -7.04
N ARG A 127 -19.23 -1.46 -7.99
CA ARG A 127 -20.43 -1.79 -8.76
C ARG A 127 -21.51 -2.45 -7.91
N LEU A 128 -21.15 -3.34 -6.98
CA LEU A 128 -22.13 -3.96 -6.09
C LEU A 128 -22.79 -2.93 -5.17
N GLN A 129 -22.03 -1.97 -4.63
CA GLN A 129 -22.57 -0.87 -3.82
C GLN A 129 -23.55 0.00 -4.62
N GLU A 130 -23.25 0.34 -5.87
CA GLU A 130 -24.15 1.10 -6.76
C GLU A 130 -25.52 0.41 -6.99
N THR A 131 -25.53 -0.93 -6.98
CA THR A 131 -26.76 -1.71 -7.09
C THR A 131 -27.56 -1.77 -5.79
N GLY A 132 -27.01 -1.27 -4.68
CA GLY A 132 -27.62 -1.31 -3.34
C GLY A 132 -27.30 -2.56 -2.53
N ALA A 133 -26.38 -3.41 -2.99
CA ALA A 133 -25.90 -4.55 -2.21
C ALA A 133 -25.14 -4.07 -0.96
N THR A 134 -25.20 -4.82 0.13
CA THR A 134 -24.62 -4.44 1.42
C THR A 134 -23.33 -5.23 1.69
N PRO A 135 -22.17 -4.57 1.90
CA PRO A 135 -20.96 -5.26 2.30
C PRO A 135 -21.12 -5.81 3.72
N ALA A 136 -20.81 -7.10 3.92
CA ALA A 136 -20.91 -7.78 5.21
C ALA A 136 -19.62 -7.71 6.03
N HIS A 137 -18.48 -7.44 5.38
CA HIS A 137 -17.15 -7.30 5.97
C HIS A 137 -16.26 -6.52 4.99
N ASN A 138 -15.16 -5.95 5.48
CA ASN A 138 -14.19 -5.22 4.66
C ASN A 138 -13.62 -6.09 3.52
N THR A 139 -13.47 -5.47 2.35
CA THR A 139 -12.77 -6.05 1.21
C THR A 139 -11.29 -6.22 1.53
N GLY A 140 -10.75 -7.43 1.31
CA GLY A 140 -9.33 -7.69 1.43
C GLY A 140 -8.61 -7.52 0.09
N PHE A 141 -7.40 -6.95 0.12
CA PHE A 141 -6.57 -6.77 -1.07
C PHE A 141 -5.25 -7.52 -0.92
N GLY A 142 -5.20 -8.74 -1.45
CA GLY A 142 -4.00 -9.53 -1.54
C GLY A 142 -3.01 -8.91 -2.51
N ASP A 143 -1.77 -8.71 -2.06
CA ASP A 143 -0.66 -8.24 -2.87
C ASP A 143 0.34 -9.35 -3.15
N GLU A 144 0.59 -9.63 -4.42
CA GLU A 144 1.62 -10.57 -4.84
C GLU A 144 3.02 -10.17 -4.36
N LEU A 145 3.27 -8.87 -4.12
CA LEU A 145 4.57 -8.35 -3.67
C LEU A 145 4.71 -8.24 -2.14
N ALA A 146 3.68 -8.61 -1.37
CA ALA A 146 3.78 -8.60 0.09
C ALA A 146 4.70 -9.72 0.60
N GLU A 147 5.09 -9.65 1.89
CA GLU A 147 6.14 -10.51 2.46
C GLU A 147 5.84 -12.02 2.35
N ALA A 148 4.56 -12.41 2.40
CA ALA A 148 4.07 -13.77 2.14
C ALA A 148 3.13 -13.80 0.93
N GLY A 149 3.32 -12.90 -0.04
CA GLY A 149 2.40 -12.72 -1.17
C GLY A 149 0.98 -12.40 -0.70
N HIS A 150 -0.03 -12.89 -1.43
CA HIS A 150 -1.42 -12.61 -1.08
C HIS A 150 -1.81 -13.13 0.31
N ASP A 151 -1.13 -14.14 0.87
CA ASP A 151 -1.37 -14.68 2.20
C ASP A 151 -1.17 -13.61 3.31
N THR A 152 -0.33 -12.59 3.08
CA THR A 152 -0.11 -11.48 4.03
C THR A 152 -1.42 -10.75 4.36
N ALA A 153 -2.26 -10.48 3.36
CA ALA A 153 -3.57 -9.85 3.58
C ALA A 153 -4.68 -10.89 3.76
N PHE A 154 -4.59 -12.04 3.09
CA PHE A 154 -5.64 -13.06 3.09
C PHE A 154 -5.87 -13.67 4.45
N ARG A 155 -4.82 -13.96 5.23
CA ARG A 155 -4.98 -14.67 6.50
C ARG A 155 -5.61 -13.81 7.60
N PRO A 156 -5.15 -12.56 7.84
CA PRO A 156 -5.86 -11.65 8.75
C PRO A 156 -7.30 -11.42 8.32
N TRP A 157 -7.54 -11.24 7.02
CA TRP A 157 -8.87 -11.08 6.45
C TRP A 157 -9.76 -12.31 6.65
N LEU A 158 -9.23 -13.52 6.45
CA LEU A 158 -9.97 -14.76 6.61
C LEU A 158 -10.34 -14.98 8.08
N SER A 159 -9.40 -14.69 8.99
CA SER A 159 -9.64 -14.74 10.45
C SER A 159 -10.72 -13.75 10.89
N SER A 160 -10.66 -12.49 10.41
CA SER A 160 -11.65 -11.48 10.75
C SER A 160 -13.02 -11.76 10.11
N LEU A 161 -13.05 -12.33 8.90
CA LEU A 161 -14.28 -12.77 8.23
C LEU A 161 -15.04 -13.75 9.12
N TRP A 162 -14.38 -14.78 9.66
CA TRP A 162 -15.05 -15.78 10.49
C TRP A 162 -15.48 -15.24 11.85
N LYS A 163 -14.71 -14.33 12.45
CA LYS A 163 -15.14 -13.61 13.65
C LYS A 163 -16.42 -12.81 13.38
N ALA A 164 -16.48 -12.11 12.25
CA ALA A 164 -17.64 -11.30 11.85
C ALA A 164 -18.89 -12.14 11.53
N THR A 165 -18.74 -13.40 11.12
CA THR A 165 -19.86 -14.33 10.93
C THR A 165 -20.35 -15.00 12.23
N GLY A 166 -19.78 -14.65 13.39
CA GLY A 166 -20.18 -15.20 14.70
C GLY A 166 -19.62 -16.60 14.99
N THR A 167 -18.66 -17.07 14.20
CA THR A 167 -18.01 -18.38 14.35
C THR A 167 -16.62 -18.21 14.98
N SER A 168 -16.38 -18.81 16.15
CA SER A 168 -15.06 -18.75 16.81
C SER A 168 -14.15 -19.91 16.39
N ALA A 169 -12.83 -19.68 16.38
CA ALA A 169 -11.82 -20.70 16.09
C ALA A 169 -11.88 -21.91 17.06
N ALA A 170 -12.45 -21.73 18.26
CA ALA A 170 -12.63 -22.80 19.25
C ALA A 170 -13.68 -23.86 18.86
N THR A 171 -14.40 -23.66 17.75
CA THR A 171 -15.50 -24.54 17.31
C THR A 171 -15.05 -25.62 16.30
N CYS A 172 -13.79 -25.59 15.84
CA CYS A 172 -13.24 -26.56 14.90
C CYS A 172 -13.11 -27.96 15.54
N LYS A 173 -14.09 -28.84 15.33
CA LYS A 173 -14.05 -30.21 15.87
C LYS A 173 -13.81 -31.28 14.81
N GLU A 174 -14.28 -31.13 13.57
CA GLU A 174 -14.05 -32.11 12.48
C GLU A 174 -14.12 -31.45 11.09
N LEU A 175 -13.13 -31.70 10.23
CA LEU A 175 -13.12 -31.22 8.84
C LEU A 175 -13.89 -32.22 7.96
N LYS A 176 -15.09 -31.82 7.49
CA LYS A 176 -15.89 -32.59 6.52
C LYS A 176 -15.21 -32.53 5.15
N GLY A 177 -14.84 -33.70 4.61
CA GLY A 177 -14.16 -33.80 3.32
C GLY A 177 -14.98 -33.29 2.13
N ALA A 178 -14.29 -32.74 1.12
CA ALA A 178 -14.90 -32.19 -0.10
C ALA A 178 -15.39 -33.28 -1.08
N TYR A 179 -15.03 -34.54 -0.84
CA TYR A 179 -15.29 -35.67 -1.72
C TYR A 179 -15.82 -36.89 -0.96
N LYS A 180 -16.42 -37.81 -1.71
CA LYS A 180 -16.84 -39.14 -1.26
C LYS A 180 -16.22 -40.21 -2.17
N LEU A 181 -15.98 -41.39 -1.62
CA LEU A 181 -15.47 -42.54 -2.38
C LEU A 181 -16.63 -43.47 -2.73
N GLY A 182 -16.80 -43.76 -4.01
CA GLY A 182 -17.70 -44.78 -4.52
C GLY A 182 -16.95 -46.07 -4.90
N THR A 183 -17.68 -47.17 -5.02
CA THR A 183 -17.17 -48.45 -5.54
C THR A 183 -17.05 -48.41 -7.06
N VAL A 184 -15.95 -48.95 -7.58
CA VAL A 184 -15.71 -49.03 -9.03
C VAL A 184 -16.80 -49.87 -9.73
N PRO A 185 -17.45 -49.37 -10.80
CA PRO A 185 -18.43 -50.14 -11.57
C PRO A 185 -17.80 -51.40 -12.17
N ASN A 186 -18.46 -52.54 -11.98
CA ASN A 186 -18.04 -53.84 -12.49
C ASN A 186 -18.30 -53.94 -14.02
N GLN A 187 -17.54 -53.23 -14.85
CA GLN A 187 -17.61 -53.33 -16.32
C GLN A 187 -16.23 -53.65 -16.93
N LYS A 188 -16.21 -54.61 -17.85
CA LYS A 188 -15.03 -55.18 -18.54
C LYS A 188 -14.40 -54.25 -19.60
N GLY A 189 -14.34 -52.95 -19.36
CA GLY A 189 -13.55 -51.99 -20.14
C GLY A 189 -12.56 -51.30 -19.22
N ALA A 190 -11.32 -51.07 -19.68
CA ALA A 190 -10.32 -50.36 -18.89
C ALA A 190 -10.92 -49.03 -18.38
N LEU A 191 -11.09 -48.91 -17.06
CA LEU A 191 -11.47 -47.65 -16.42
C LEU A 191 -10.29 -46.70 -16.59
N GLY A 192 -10.36 -45.85 -17.62
CA GLY A 192 -9.33 -44.86 -17.87
C GLY A 192 -9.48 -43.69 -16.92
N LEU A 193 -8.39 -43.29 -16.26
CA LEU A 193 -8.31 -41.98 -15.62
C LEU A 193 -8.47 -40.93 -16.73
N PRO A 194 -9.56 -40.14 -16.72
CA PRO A 194 -9.82 -39.21 -17.80
C PRO A 194 -8.71 -38.16 -17.85
N VAL A 195 -8.13 -37.97 -19.03
CA VAL A 195 -7.31 -36.80 -19.31
C VAL A 195 -8.23 -35.58 -19.24
N PRO A 196 -7.83 -34.46 -18.62
CA PRO A 196 -8.69 -33.28 -18.52
C PRO A 196 -9.24 -32.84 -19.88
N SER A 197 -10.46 -32.30 -19.89
CA SER A 197 -11.11 -31.81 -21.11
C SER A 197 -10.18 -30.84 -21.86
N GLY A 198 -10.00 -31.06 -23.17
CA GLY A 198 -9.10 -30.26 -24.03
C GLY A 198 -7.72 -30.88 -24.25
N PHE A 199 -7.29 -31.83 -23.41
CA PHE A 199 -6.01 -32.52 -23.57
C PHE A 199 -6.14 -33.78 -24.44
N VAL A 200 -5.08 -34.05 -25.20
CA VAL A 200 -4.92 -35.25 -26.03
C VAL A 200 -3.59 -35.91 -25.73
N GLU A 201 -3.53 -37.24 -25.81
CA GLU A 201 -2.26 -37.97 -25.74
C GLU A 201 -1.58 -37.96 -27.11
N VAL A 202 -0.31 -37.53 -27.15
CA VAL A 202 0.51 -37.49 -28.36
C VAL A 202 1.87 -38.14 -28.10
N PRO A 203 2.46 -38.83 -29.09
CA PRO A 203 3.77 -39.44 -28.91
C PRO A 203 4.89 -38.39 -28.96
N VAL A 204 5.90 -38.58 -28.11
CA VAL A 204 7.17 -37.85 -28.18
C VAL A 204 7.92 -38.32 -29.42
N LYS A 205 8.12 -37.43 -30.39
CA LYS A 205 8.77 -37.78 -31.65
C LYS A 205 10.29 -37.81 -31.54
N ALA A 206 10.85 -36.83 -30.82
CA ALA A 206 12.28 -36.72 -30.58
C ALA A 206 12.54 -35.94 -29.28
N LYS A 207 13.63 -36.28 -28.60
CA LYS A 207 14.12 -35.52 -27.43
C LYS A 207 15.63 -35.34 -27.53
N LYS A 208 16.07 -34.10 -27.78
CA LYS A 208 17.49 -33.75 -27.95
C LYS A 208 18.02 -32.99 -26.73
N LYS A 209 19.14 -33.43 -26.16
CA LYS A 209 19.87 -32.66 -25.14
C LYS A 209 20.52 -31.43 -25.78
N LEU A 210 20.29 -30.25 -25.20
CA LEU A 210 20.80 -28.97 -25.67
C LEU A 210 22.04 -28.50 -24.90
N THR A 211 22.15 -28.85 -23.62
CA THR A 211 23.35 -28.54 -22.81
C THR A 211 24.46 -29.55 -23.05
N LYS A 212 25.71 -29.10 -22.90
CA LYS A 212 26.89 -29.99 -22.96
C LYS A 212 27.13 -30.67 -21.61
N ASP A 213 27.97 -31.70 -21.59
CA ASP A 213 28.33 -32.39 -20.35
C ASP A 213 29.01 -31.45 -19.35
N GLY A 214 28.72 -31.65 -18.06
CA GLY A 214 29.17 -30.76 -16.98
C GLY A 214 28.27 -29.54 -16.74
N ALA A 215 27.18 -29.38 -17.49
CA ALA A 215 26.15 -28.39 -17.18
C ALA A 215 25.50 -28.66 -15.80
N GLN A 216 25.24 -27.61 -15.03
CA GLN A 216 24.58 -27.72 -13.73
C GLN A 216 23.13 -28.21 -13.83
N ARG A 217 22.45 -27.87 -14.94
CA ARG A 217 21.10 -28.34 -15.26
C ARG A 217 21.08 -28.83 -16.70
N ASP A 218 20.42 -29.95 -16.93
CA ASP A 218 20.21 -30.45 -18.29
C ASP A 218 19.09 -29.66 -18.97
N ALA A 219 19.29 -29.21 -20.20
CA ALA A 219 18.22 -28.66 -21.04
C ALA A 219 17.92 -29.59 -22.20
N TYR A 220 16.64 -29.74 -22.55
CA TYR A 220 16.19 -30.59 -23.64
C TYR A 220 15.28 -29.81 -24.59
N LEU A 221 15.38 -30.14 -25.87
CA LEU A 221 14.40 -29.81 -26.90
C LEU A 221 13.51 -31.04 -27.12
N MET A 222 12.22 -30.90 -26.87
CA MET A 222 11.24 -31.96 -27.09
C MET A 222 10.39 -31.63 -28.30
N GLN A 223 10.21 -32.62 -29.19
CA GLN A 223 9.36 -32.54 -30.36
C GLN A 223 8.17 -33.49 -30.19
N LEU A 224 6.96 -32.99 -30.43
CA LEU A 224 5.71 -33.76 -30.29
C LEU A 224 5.07 -34.03 -31.66
N ASP A 225 4.36 -35.15 -31.78
CA ASP A 225 3.56 -35.47 -32.96
C ASP A 225 2.08 -35.14 -32.74
N LEU A 226 1.74 -33.85 -32.85
CA LEU A 226 0.36 -33.39 -32.72
C LEU A 226 -0.57 -33.89 -33.83
N GLN A 227 -0.01 -34.24 -34.99
CA GLN A 227 -0.78 -34.73 -36.14
C GLN A 227 -1.42 -36.08 -35.85
N ALA A 228 -0.77 -36.90 -35.01
CA ALA A 228 -1.35 -38.16 -34.51
C ALA A 228 -2.69 -37.95 -33.79
N ALA A 229 -2.94 -36.75 -33.23
CA ALA A 229 -4.18 -36.37 -32.58
C ALA A 229 -5.03 -35.36 -33.40
N GLY A 230 -4.67 -35.11 -34.67
CA GLY A 230 -5.37 -34.16 -35.53
C GLY A 230 -5.25 -32.69 -35.09
N GLN A 231 -4.28 -32.35 -34.25
CA GLN A 231 -4.04 -30.99 -33.79
C GLN A 231 -2.97 -30.28 -34.64
N SER A 232 -3.11 -28.96 -34.77
CA SER A 232 -2.13 -28.07 -35.39
C SER A 232 -1.82 -26.91 -34.45
N TYR A 233 -0.75 -26.19 -34.71
CA TYR A 233 -0.34 -25.04 -33.91
C TYR A 233 0.11 -23.90 -34.83
N GLN A 234 0.04 -22.67 -34.30
CA GLN A 234 0.57 -21.48 -34.95
C GLN A 234 1.87 -21.03 -34.27
N ILE A 235 2.67 -20.25 -34.98
CA ILE A 235 3.86 -19.64 -34.42
C ILE A 235 3.52 -18.85 -33.14
N LEU A 236 4.37 -18.96 -32.11
CA LEU A 236 4.19 -18.38 -30.78
C LEU A 236 3.06 -18.97 -29.93
N ASP A 237 2.37 -20.03 -30.38
CA ASP A 237 1.46 -20.78 -29.50
C ASP A 237 2.22 -21.50 -28.38
N HIS A 238 1.46 -21.96 -27.38
CA HIS A 238 2.00 -22.73 -26.26
C HIS A 238 1.50 -24.16 -26.29
N VAL A 239 2.29 -25.04 -25.68
CA VAL A 239 1.85 -26.39 -25.31
C VAL A 239 1.73 -26.48 -23.79
N ARG A 240 0.56 -26.88 -23.32
CA ARG A 240 0.31 -27.24 -21.92
C ARG A 240 0.53 -28.72 -21.76
N VAL A 241 1.45 -29.11 -20.88
CA VAL A 241 1.76 -30.50 -20.57
C VAL A 241 1.13 -30.87 -19.24
N MET A 242 0.45 -32.01 -19.16
CA MET A 242 0.02 -32.57 -17.89
C MET A 242 1.14 -33.45 -17.30
N PRO A 243 1.80 -33.03 -16.21
CA PRO A 243 2.84 -33.84 -15.61
C PRO A 243 2.27 -34.91 -14.67
N GLN A 244 3.12 -35.86 -14.26
CA GLN A 244 2.75 -36.92 -13.32
C GLN A 244 3.81 -37.06 -12.23
N ASN A 245 3.37 -37.39 -11.02
CA ASN A 245 4.31 -37.69 -9.94
C ASN A 245 5.07 -38.98 -10.21
N ARG A 246 6.30 -39.01 -9.72
CA ARG A 246 7.12 -40.23 -9.73
C ARG A 246 6.57 -41.29 -8.76
N PRO A 247 6.68 -42.59 -9.08
CA PRO A 247 6.26 -43.65 -8.16
C PRO A 247 6.88 -43.54 -6.77
N GLU A 248 8.14 -43.09 -6.66
CA GLU A 248 8.86 -42.99 -5.39
C GLU A 248 8.20 -41.98 -4.43
N ILE A 249 7.81 -40.79 -4.91
CA ILE A 249 7.17 -39.78 -4.02
C ILE A 249 5.73 -40.15 -3.66
N VAL A 250 5.02 -40.82 -4.57
CA VAL A 250 3.67 -41.34 -4.31
C VAL A 250 3.71 -42.40 -3.21
N ASN A 251 4.68 -43.32 -3.26
CA ASN A 251 4.86 -44.35 -2.24
C ASN A 251 5.17 -43.76 -0.86
N ARG A 252 5.92 -42.65 -0.80
CA ARG A 252 6.21 -41.92 0.44
C ARG A 252 4.92 -41.41 1.09
N VAL A 253 4.05 -40.74 0.32
CA VAL A 253 2.75 -40.26 0.82
C VAL A 253 1.85 -41.41 1.29
N ILE A 254 1.76 -42.49 0.50
CA ILE A 254 1.00 -43.70 0.86
C ILE A 254 1.49 -44.28 2.18
N THR A 255 2.81 -44.35 2.36
CA THR A 255 3.44 -44.89 3.58
C THR A 255 3.19 -44.00 4.79
N SER A 256 3.44 -42.69 4.69
CA SER A 256 3.27 -41.74 5.80
C SER A 256 1.83 -41.70 6.30
N LEU A 257 0.85 -41.78 5.39
CA LEU A 257 -0.58 -41.76 5.72
C LEU A 257 -1.20 -43.14 5.94
N LYS A 258 -0.41 -44.23 5.78
CA LYS A 258 -0.85 -45.62 5.90
C LYS A 258 -2.06 -45.95 5.01
N LEU A 259 -2.04 -45.45 3.77
CA LEU A 259 -3.09 -45.68 2.77
C LEU A 259 -2.90 -47.05 2.07
N GLN A 260 -3.99 -47.60 1.53
CA GLN A 260 -3.95 -48.76 0.64
C GLN A 260 -3.82 -48.30 -0.81
N GLY A 261 -2.59 -48.32 -1.36
CA GLY A 261 -2.29 -47.76 -2.68
C GLY A 261 -2.99 -48.44 -3.86
N ASP A 262 -3.25 -49.74 -3.77
CA ASP A 262 -3.90 -50.58 -4.78
C ASP A 262 -5.43 -50.55 -4.71
N LEU A 263 -5.99 -49.95 -3.65
CA LEU A 263 -7.43 -49.83 -3.45
C LEU A 263 -8.07 -49.05 -4.61
N GLN A 264 -9.01 -49.71 -5.28
CA GLN A 264 -9.76 -49.16 -6.40
C GLN A 264 -10.91 -48.28 -5.89
N VAL A 265 -10.93 -47.02 -6.31
CA VAL A 265 -11.92 -46.03 -5.87
C VAL A 265 -12.43 -45.18 -7.03
N CYS A 266 -13.65 -44.67 -6.90
CA CYS A 266 -14.17 -43.62 -7.75
C CYS A 266 -14.45 -42.37 -6.90
N VAL A 267 -13.89 -41.22 -7.30
CA VAL A 267 -14.06 -39.95 -6.60
C VAL A 267 -15.36 -39.30 -7.01
N GLN A 268 -16.20 -38.94 -6.04
CA GLN A 268 -17.44 -38.21 -6.26
C GLN A 268 -17.42 -36.90 -5.46
N PRO A 269 -17.77 -35.75 -6.05
CA PRO A 269 -17.83 -34.50 -5.30
C PRO A 269 -18.93 -34.56 -4.24
N ALA A 270 -18.64 -34.03 -3.05
CA ALA A 270 -19.68 -33.73 -2.07
C ALA A 270 -20.54 -32.55 -2.56
N LYS A 271 -21.74 -32.40 -1.97
CA LYS A 271 -22.63 -31.26 -2.27
C LYS A 271 -21.89 -29.94 -2.02
N GLY A 272 -21.96 -29.02 -2.99
CA GLY A 272 -21.35 -27.69 -2.88
C GLY A 272 -19.83 -27.64 -3.15
N THR A 273 -19.19 -28.75 -3.50
CA THR A 273 -17.78 -28.76 -3.92
C THR A 273 -17.62 -28.15 -5.31
N ALA A 274 -16.57 -27.33 -5.47
CA ALA A 274 -16.24 -26.73 -6.76
C ALA A 274 -15.95 -27.82 -7.81
N PRO A 275 -16.43 -27.65 -9.06
CA PRO A 275 -16.12 -28.56 -10.15
C PRO A 275 -14.61 -28.79 -10.28
N SER A 276 -14.20 -30.03 -10.45
CA SER A 276 -12.79 -30.41 -10.47
C SER A 276 -12.50 -31.55 -11.44
N VAL A 277 -11.26 -31.63 -11.92
CA VAL A 277 -10.73 -32.79 -12.68
C VAL A 277 -10.80 -34.11 -11.91
N LEU A 278 -11.01 -34.07 -10.58
CA LEU A 278 -11.23 -35.24 -9.75
C LEU A 278 -12.66 -35.81 -9.87
N ASP A 279 -13.62 -35.04 -10.37
CA ASP A 279 -15.03 -35.45 -10.37
C ASP A 279 -15.25 -36.64 -11.31
N GLY A 280 -15.56 -37.80 -10.73
CA GLY A 280 -15.75 -39.05 -11.47
C GLY A 280 -14.45 -39.79 -11.82
N ALA A 281 -13.29 -39.34 -11.32
CA ALA A 281 -12.03 -40.04 -11.52
C ALA A 281 -12.06 -41.42 -10.84
N CYS A 282 -11.83 -42.49 -11.60
CA CYS A 282 -11.82 -43.87 -11.13
C CYS A 282 -10.46 -44.53 -11.39
N GLY A 283 -9.86 -45.09 -10.35
CA GLY A 283 -8.57 -45.78 -10.43
C GLY A 283 -8.10 -46.22 -9.05
N SER A 284 -6.88 -46.77 -8.98
CA SER A 284 -6.24 -47.02 -7.68
C SER A 284 -5.92 -45.71 -6.97
N VAL A 285 -5.88 -45.73 -5.63
CA VAL A 285 -5.41 -44.61 -4.81
C VAL A 285 -4.05 -44.10 -5.31
N SER A 286 -3.12 -45.00 -5.64
CA SER A 286 -1.80 -44.65 -6.17
C SER A 286 -1.91 -43.88 -7.49
N GLU A 287 -2.71 -44.34 -8.46
CA GLU A 287 -2.83 -43.66 -9.74
C GLU A 287 -3.50 -42.28 -9.62
N ILE A 288 -4.46 -42.12 -8.68
CA ILE A 288 -5.09 -40.82 -8.44
C ILE A 288 -4.08 -39.83 -7.85
N ILE A 289 -3.27 -40.24 -6.88
CA ILE A 289 -2.19 -39.39 -6.34
C ILE A 289 -1.17 -39.07 -7.44
N THR A 290 -0.82 -40.05 -8.27
CA THR A 290 0.13 -39.87 -9.39
C THR A 290 -0.32 -38.79 -10.37
N LYS A 291 -1.60 -38.79 -10.77
CA LYS A 291 -2.08 -37.96 -11.88
C LYS A 291 -2.76 -36.65 -11.48
N TYR A 292 -3.25 -36.53 -10.25
CA TYR A 292 -4.09 -35.38 -9.87
C TYR A 292 -3.58 -34.57 -8.68
N LEU A 293 -2.76 -35.12 -7.77
CA LEU A 293 -2.35 -34.43 -6.54
C LEU A 293 -0.90 -33.98 -6.61
N ASP A 294 -0.62 -32.69 -6.41
CA ASP A 294 0.74 -32.17 -6.40
C ASP A 294 1.42 -32.43 -5.05
N VAL A 295 1.94 -33.65 -4.91
CA VAL A 295 2.68 -34.09 -3.72
C VAL A 295 4.17 -33.72 -3.79
N SER A 296 4.62 -33.19 -4.92
CA SER A 296 6.01 -32.81 -5.19
C SER A 296 6.28 -31.33 -4.89
N GLY A 297 5.26 -30.48 -4.96
CA GLY A 297 5.36 -29.05 -4.67
C GLY A 297 5.43 -28.72 -3.17
N LEU A 298 5.94 -27.51 -2.87
CA LEU A 298 5.93 -26.93 -1.54
C LEU A 298 4.47 -26.60 -1.13
N PRO A 299 3.97 -27.11 0.01
CA PRO A 299 2.64 -26.74 0.50
C PRO A 299 2.61 -25.27 0.90
N SER A 300 1.55 -24.54 0.53
CA SER A 300 1.44 -23.13 0.95
C SER A 300 1.24 -22.97 2.45
N ARG A 301 1.50 -21.78 3.00
CA ARG A 301 1.22 -21.43 4.40
C ARG A 301 -0.22 -21.78 4.84
N SER A 302 -1.21 -21.43 4.01
CA SER A 302 -2.61 -21.83 4.23
C SER A 302 -2.81 -23.36 4.25
N THR A 303 -2.02 -24.14 3.50
CA THR A 303 -2.07 -25.61 3.53
C THR A 303 -1.45 -26.15 4.82
N LEU A 304 -0.36 -25.53 5.30
CA LEU A 304 0.25 -25.87 6.58
C LEU A 304 -0.70 -25.62 7.76
N ASP A 305 -1.43 -24.49 7.76
CA ASP A 305 -2.49 -24.23 8.75
C ASP A 305 -3.53 -25.37 8.78
N ILE A 306 -3.95 -25.84 7.61
CA ILE A 306 -4.93 -26.93 7.50
C ILE A 306 -4.33 -28.27 7.96
N LEU A 307 -3.05 -28.53 7.66
CA LEU A 307 -2.35 -29.74 8.12
C LEU A 307 -2.15 -29.74 9.64
N ALA A 308 -1.95 -28.57 10.26
CA ALA A 308 -1.89 -28.44 11.71
C ALA A 308 -3.18 -28.95 12.39
N LEU A 309 -4.35 -28.74 11.78
CA LEU A 309 -5.63 -29.28 12.27
C LEU A 309 -5.71 -30.82 12.25
N ARG A 310 -4.81 -31.49 11.51
CA ARG A 310 -4.71 -32.96 11.43
C ARG A 310 -3.55 -33.52 12.23
N CYS A 311 -2.79 -32.66 12.90
CA CYS A 311 -1.64 -33.01 13.72
C CYS A 311 -2.09 -33.40 15.14
N LYS A 312 -1.72 -34.60 15.61
CA LYS A 312 -2.10 -35.09 16.95
C LYS A 312 -1.13 -34.67 18.05
N ASN A 313 0.13 -34.44 17.69
CA ASN A 313 1.15 -33.99 18.63
C ASN A 313 1.11 -32.45 18.73
N GLU A 314 1.05 -31.93 19.95
CA GLU A 314 0.92 -30.49 20.20
C GLU A 314 2.14 -29.68 19.75
N GLU A 315 3.35 -30.21 19.92
CA GLU A 315 4.60 -29.56 19.52
C GLU A 315 4.75 -29.51 17.99
N GLU A 316 4.44 -30.62 17.31
CA GLU A 316 4.39 -30.68 15.85
C GLU A 316 3.31 -29.72 15.30
N ARG A 317 2.14 -29.67 15.93
CA ARG A 317 1.06 -28.75 15.57
C ARG A 317 1.52 -27.30 15.68
N GLN A 318 2.10 -26.92 16.82
CA GLN A 318 2.60 -25.57 17.04
C GLN A 318 3.67 -25.22 16.00
N ARG A 319 4.60 -26.12 15.67
CA ARG A 319 5.61 -25.86 14.63
C ARG A 319 4.99 -25.64 13.25
N LEU A 320 3.94 -26.38 12.88
CA LEU A 320 3.21 -26.17 11.62
C LEU A 320 2.48 -24.82 11.61
N GLU A 321 1.84 -24.47 12.73
CA GLU A 321 1.17 -23.16 12.90
C GLU A 321 2.19 -22.01 12.86
N ASP A 322 3.35 -22.16 13.49
CA ASP A 322 4.44 -21.17 13.46
C ASP A 322 4.98 -21.00 12.04
N MET A 323 5.24 -22.10 11.33
CA MET A 323 5.64 -22.07 9.92
C MET A 323 4.59 -21.40 9.04
N ALA A 324 3.31 -21.59 9.33
CA ALA A 324 2.26 -20.94 8.59
C ALA A 324 2.17 -19.44 8.95
N THR A 325 2.13 -19.08 10.23
CA THR A 325 1.89 -17.73 10.80
C THR A 325 3.05 -16.76 10.69
N ASP A 326 4.29 -17.20 10.94
CA ASP A 326 5.45 -16.32 10.93
C ASP A 326 5.83 -15.94 9.50
N VAL A 327 5.48 -14.70 9.11
CA VAL A 327 5.81 -14.13 7.80
C VAL A 327 7.19 -13.48 7.77
N SER A 328 7.97 -13.52 8.85
CA SER A 328 9.29 -12.92 8.88
C SER A 328 10.27 -13.57 7.89
N LYS A 329 11.33 -12.82 7.55
CA LYS A 329 12.47 -13.33 6.76
C LYS A 329 13.11 -14.57 7.38
N GLU A 330 13.14 -14.62 8.70
CA GLU A 330 13.86 -15.65 9.44
C GLU A 330 13.00 -16.88 9.75
N SER A 331 11.71 -16.81 9.40
CA SER A 331 10.76 -17.90 9.58
C SER A 331 11.24 -19.18 8.91
N ALA A 332 10.93 -20.31 9.54
CA ALA A 332 11.26 -21.62 9.01
C ALA A 332 10.67 -21.85 7.62
N TYR A 333 9.45 -21.36 7.35
CA TYR A 333 8.85 -21.47 6.02
C TYR A 333 9.64 -20.68 4.96
N THR A 334 9.98 -19.42 5.24
CA THR A 334 10.69 -18.58 4.26
C THR A 334 12.04 -19.16 3.89
N LYS A 335 12.79 -19.72 4.85
CA LYS A 335 14.08 -20.41 4.58
C LYS A 335 13.93 -21.61 3.65
N VAL A 336 12.94 -22.45 3.95
CA VAL A 336 12.70 -23.66 3.18
C VAL A 336 12.14 -23.32 1.79
N ALA A 337 11.32 -22.27 1.70
CA ALA A 337 10.80 -21.75 0.43
C ALA A 337 11.87 -21.09 -0.43
N SER A 338 12.78 -20.29 0.16
CA SER A 338 13.86 -19.62 -0.56
C SER A 338 14.84 -20.60 -1.20
N GLU A 339 15.09 -21.70 -0.51
CA GLU A 339 15.94 -22.78 -1.02
C GLU A 339 15.14 -23.75 -1.91
N GLY A 340 13.80 -23.75 -1.78
CA GLY A 340 12.86 -24.70 -2.38
C GLY A 340 13.19 -26.15 -2.09
N VAL A 341 13.42 -26.42 -0.80
CA VAL A 341 13.94 -27.69 -0.30
C VAL A 341 12.90 -28.55 0.44
N MET A 342 11.60 -28.35 0.18
CA MET A 342 10.55 -29.17 0.83
C MET A 342 9.33 -29.38 -0.06
N SER A 343 8.88 -30.63 -0.13
CA SER A 343 7.65 -31.07 -0.79
C SER A 343 6.53 -31.40 0.21
N PHE A 344 5.30 -31.57 -0.29
CA PHE A 344 4.18 -32.08 0.52
C PHE A 344 4.52 -33.42 1.18
N ALA A 345 5.20 -34.32 0.46
CA ALA A 345 5.65 -35.60 1.02
C ALA A 345 6.67 -35.41 2.16
N ASP A 346 7.56 -34.42 2.07
CA ASP A 346 8.51 -34.12 3.14
C ASP A 346 7.81 -33.59 4.40
N VAL A 347 6.76 -32.77 4.25
CA VAL A 347 5.94 -32.31 5.41
C VAL A 347 5.32 -33.51 6.13
N LEU A 348 4.76 -34.48 5.40
CA LEU A 348 4.16 -35.65 6.03
C LEU A 348 5.17 -36.56 6.73
N GLU A 349 6.43 -36.59 6.28
CA GLU A 349 7.51 -37.34 6.91
C GLU A 349 8.10 -36.61 8.12
N GLU A 350 8.20 -35.28 8.07
CA GLU A 350 8.71 -34.45 9.16
C GLU A 350 7.73 -34.33 10.34
N PHE A 351 6.42 -34.38 10.05
CA PHE A 351 5.34 -34.29 11.04
C PHE A 351 4.51 -35.59 11.07
N PRO A 352 5.07 -36.70 11.61
CA PRO A 352 4.46 -38.03 11.53
C PRO A 352 3.17 -38.18 12.35
N SER A 353 2.85 -37.22 13.22
CA SER A 353 1.58 -37.23 13.96
C SER A 353 0.40 -36.70 13.13
N ILE A 354 0.64 -36.17 11.92
CA ILE A 354 -0.42 -35.85 10.95
C ILE A 354 -1.17 -37.14 10.62
N SER A 355 -2.48 -37.14 10.86
CA SER A 355 -3.35 -38.29 10.63
C SER A 355 -4.57 -37.85 9.82
N MET A 356 -4.65 -38.31 8.57
CA MET A 356 -5.75 -37.96 7.67
C MET A 356 -6.09 -39.09 6.70
N SER A 357 -7.35 -39.14 6.27
CA SER A 357 -7.87 -40.13 5.31
C SER A 357 -7.50 -39.76 3.86
N PHE A 358 -7.74 -40.68 2.92
CA PHE A 358 -7.60 -40.35 1.48
C PHE A 358 -8.55 -39.22 1.05
N ILE A 359 -9.75 -39.13 1.63
CA ILE A 359 -10.71 -38.05 1.37
C ILE A 359 -10.17 -36.69 1.83
N ASP A 360 -9.49 -36.67 2.98
CA ASP A 360 -8.84 -35.46 3.48
C ASP A 360 -7.70 -35.04 2.55
N LEU A 361 -6.88 -36.01 2.11
CA LEU A 361 -5.80 -35.74 1.15
C LEU A 361 -6.33 -35.12 -0.15
N LEU A 362 -7.43 -35.65 -0.72
CA LEU A 362 -8.09 -35.07 -1.90
C LEU A 362 -8.60 -33.64 -1.67
N SER A 363 -8.92 -33.30 -0.42
CA SER A 363 -9.46 -31.99 -0.04
C SER A 363 -8.37 -30.96 0.24
N ILE A 364 -7.23 -31.39 0.80
CA ILE A 364 -6.16 -30.54 1.32
C ILE A 364 -5.01 -30.38 0.31
N CYS A 365 -4.64 -31.47 -0.37
CA CYS A 365 -3.50 -31.47 -1.29
C CYS A 365 -3.83 -30.64 -2.54
N PRO A 366 -2.94 -29.73 -2.97
CA PRO A 366 -3.11 -29.01 -4.23
C PRO A 366 -3.25 -29.95 -5.42
N LEU A 367 -4.01 -29.54 -6.43
CA LEU A 367 -4.11 -30.31 -7.67
C LEU A 367 -2.94 -30.01 -8.60
N ILE A 368 -2.45 -31.03 -9.30
CA ILE A 368 -1.45 -30.89 -10.37
C ILE A 368 -1.99 -29.91 -11.42
N GLN A 369 -1.21 -28.88 -11.70
CA GLN A 369 -1.52 -27.89 -12.73
C GLN A 369 -0.79 -28.23 -14.04
N PRO A 370 -1.42 -28.05 -15.21
CA PRO A 370 -0.72 -28.18 -16.48
C PRO A 370 0.41 -27.16 -16.60
N ARG A 371 1.60 -27.62 -17.00
CA ARG A 371 2.75 -26.74 -17.22
C ARG A 371 2.77 -26.20 -18.63
N VAL A 372 2.82 -24.88 -18.77
CA VAL A 372 2.89 -24.18 -20.05
C VAL A 372 4.33 -24.12 -20.55
N TYR A 373 4.55 -24.44 -21.82
CA TYR A 373 5.81 -24.27 -22.53
C TYR A 373 5.59 -23.55 -23.85
N SER A 374 6.45 -22.59 -24.16
CA SER A 374 6.38 -21.85 -25.42
C SER A 374 6.91 -22.70 -26.57
N ILE A 375 6.16 -22.76 -27.67
CA ILE A 375 6.61 -23.49 -28.85
C ILE A 375 7.75 -22.70 -29.51
N ALA A 376 8.91 -23.34 -29.59
CA ALA A 376 10.19 -22.81 -30.05
C ALA A 376 10.46 -23.05 -31.54
N SER A 377 9.42 -23.39 -32.31
CA SER A 377 9.51 -23.74 -33.73
C SER A 377 8.42 -23.07 -34.55
N ASP A 378 8.75 -22.59 -35.76
CA ASP A 378 7.78 -22.15 -36.76
C ASP A 378 7.18 -23.38 -37.49
N PRO A 379 5.83 -23.56 -37.51
CA PRO A 379 5.19 -24.72 -38.17
C PRO A 379 5.58 -24.87 -39.65
N ASP A 380 5.88 -23.75 -40.32
CA ASP A 380 6.23 -23.72 -41.74
C ASP A 380 7.72 -23.96 -42.01
N ALA A 381 8.58 -23.90 -40.99
CA ALA A 381 10.03 -23.99 -41.18
C ALA A 381 10.55 -25.43 -41.32
N SER A 382 9.91 -26.40 -40.65
CA SER A 382 10.32 -27.81 -40.67
C SER A 382 9.66 -28.63 -41.78
N GLY A 383 8.63 -28.09 -42.44
CA GLY A 383 7.80 -28.79 -43.44
C GLY A 383 6.99 -29.97 -42.88
N LYS A 384 7.11 -30.25 -41.57
CA LYS A 384 6.47 -31.38 -40.89
C LYS A 384 5.42 -30.96 -39.87
N GLY A 385 5.33 -29.67 -39.51
CA GLY A 385 4.32 -29.17 -38.56
C GLY A 385 4.38 -29.81 -37.16
N LEU A 386 5.56 -30.22 -36.71
CA LEU A 386 5.79 -30.81 -35.39
C LEU A 386 6.28 -29.72 -34.42
N PRO A 387 5.55 -29.38 -33.34
CA PRO A 387 6.00 -28.37 -32.41
C PRO A 387 7.20 -28.86 -31.59
N GLU A 388 8.16 -27.97 -31.41
CA GLU A 388 9.33 -28.16 -30.56
C GLU A 388 9.24 -27.18 -29.38
N PHE A 389 9.54 -27.61 -28.17
CA PHE A 389 9.69 -26.70 -27.03
C PHE A 389 10.90 -27.07 -26.19
N ALA A 390 11.53 -26.06 -25.58
CA ALA A 390 12.71 -26.25 -24.76
C ALA A 390 12.34 -26.18 -23.27
N PHE A 391 12.93 -27.07 -22.47
CA PHE A 391 12.80 -27.04 -21.02
C PHE A 391 14.13 -27.38 -20.34
N MET A 392 14.30 -26.87 -19.11
CA MET A 392 15.43 -27.21 -18.25
C MET A 392 14.96 -28.10 -17.11
N VAL A 393 15.75 -29.13 -16.78
CA VAL A 393 15.49 -30.00 -15.64
C VAL A 393 15.84 -29.27 -14.36
N GLU A 394 14.81 -29.04 -13.53
CA GLU A 394 15.00 -28.45 -12.22
C GLU A 394 15.45 -29.51 -11.22
N ARG A 395 16.62 -29.28 -10.60
CA ARG A 395 17.18 -30.09 -9.51
C ARG A 395 17.66 -29.15 -8.41
N ARG A 396 17.35 -29.47 -7.17
CA ARG A 396 17.78 -28.74 -5.98
C ARG A 396 18.30 -29.73 -4.94
N GLU A 397 19.44 -29.42 -4.34
CA GLU A 397 19.95 -30.19 -3.21
C GLU A 397 19.42 -29.58 -1.92
N ASP A 398 18.70 -30.39 -1.14
CA ASP A 398 18.36 -30.09 0.24
C ASP A 398 19.57 -30.41 1.12
N GLY A 399 20.30 -29.38 1.54
CA GLY A 399 21.46 -29.51 2.43
C GLY A 399 21.10 -30.03 3.82
N LEU A 400 19.86 -29.82 4.29
CA LEU A 400 19.39 -30.25 5.60
C LEU A 400 19.01 -31.73 5.57
N ARG A 401 18.22 -32.16 4.59
CA ARG A 401 17.74 -33.56 4.47
C ARG A 401 18.66 -34.44 3.63
N LYS A 402 19.71 -33.87 3.02
CA LYS A 402 20.65 -34.54 2.09
C LYS A 402 19.94 -35.27 0.96
N ARG A 403 18.93 -34.62 0.36
CA ARG A 403 18.08 -35.18 -0.69
C ARG A 403 18.08 -34.28 -1.91
N GLU A 404 17.88 -34.88 -3.08
CA GLU A 404 17.69 -34.14 -4.32
C GLU A 404 16.18 -34.00 -4.61
N LEU A 405 15.70 -32.76 -4.61
CA LEU A 405 14.36 -32.41 -5.09
C LEU A 405 14.42 -32.13 -6.59
N ARG A 406 13.40 -32.59 -7.33
CA ARG A 406 13.30 -32.34 -8.76
C ARG A 406 11.93 -31.80 -9.12
N GLY A 407 11.88 -30.88 -10.07
CA GLY A 407 10.63 -30.27 -10.52
C GLY A 407 9.70 -31.30 -11.15
N LEU A 408 8.43 -31.32 -10.72
CA LEU A 408 7.39 -32.28 -11.17
C LEU A 408 7.33 -32.41 -12.70
N ALA A 409 7.13 -31.30 -13.42
CA ALA A 409 6.96 -31.34 -14.87
C ALA A 409 8.27 -31.62 -15.62
N THR A 410 9.37 -31.01 -15.19
CA THR A 410 10.64 -31.10 -15.93
C THR A 410 11.30 -32.46 -15.77
N ASP A 411 11.16 -33.09 -14.60
CA ASP A 411 11.65 -34.44 -14.37
C ASP A 411 10.78 -35.49 -15.07
N PHE A 412 9.45 -35.33 -15.05
CA PHE A 412 8.54 -36.14 -15.83
C PHE A 412 8.91 -36.12 -17.33
N LEU A 413 9.07 -34.94 -17.92
CA LEU A 413 9.48 -34.78 -19.32
C LEU A 413 10.90 -35.33 -19.59
N ALA A 414 11.82 -35.19 -18.64
CA ALA A 414 13.17 -35.75 -18.77
C ALA A 414 13.16 -37.29 -18.78
N GLY A 415 12.21 -37.92 -18.09
CA GLY A 415 12.00 -39.37 -18.08
C GLY A 415 11.38 -39.93 -19.37
N LEU A 416 10.68 -39.12 -20.17
CA LEU A 416 10.01 -39.59 -21.38
C LEU A 416 10.99 -39.93 -22.52
N GLY A 417 10.85 -41.12 -23.09
CA GLY A 417 11.57 -41.58 -24.29
C GLY A 417 10.79 -41.36 -25.59
N GLU A 418 11.46 -41.54 -26.72
CA GLU A 418 10.82 -41.49 -28.05
C GLU A 418 9.74 -42.57 -28.17
N GLY A 419 8.58 -42.20 -28.72
CA GLY A 419 7.41 -43.07 -28.87
C GLY A 419 6.51 -43.18 -27.63
N GLN A 420 6.91 -42.66 -26.46
CA GLN A 420 6.02 -42.59 -25.30
C GLN A 420 5.01 -41.45 -25.44
N ASN A 421 3.80 -41.66 -24.93
CA ASN A 421 2.74 -40.67 -24.97
C ASN A 421 2.86 -39.66 -23.84
N VAL A 422 2.50 -38.41 -24.15
CA VAL A 422 2.33 -37.33 -23.18
C VAL A 422 1.01 -36.63 -23.44
N ALA A 423 0.28 -36.31 -22.38
CA ALA A 423 -0.98 -35.59 -22.48
C ALA A 423 -0.73 -34.08 -22.60
N VAL A 424 -1.19 -33.49 -23.70
CA VAL A 424 -0.95 -32.09 -24.02
C VAL A 424 -2.20 -31.38 -24.55
N GLU A 425 -2.20 -30.06 -24.42
CA GLU A 425 -3.17 -29.16 -25.03
C GLU A 425 -2.42 -28.02 -25.71
N VAL A 426 -2.75 -27.72 -26.97
CA VAL A 426 -2.25 -26.52 -27.65
C VAL A 426 -3.15 -25.35 -27.32
N VAL A 427 -2.56 -24.26 -26.83
CA VAL A 427 -3.29 -23.03 -26.51
C VAL A 427 -2.65 -21.84 -27.21
N ARG A 428 -3.48 -20.81 -27.45
CA ARG A 428 -3.01 -19.57 -28.04
C ARG A 428 -1.98 -18.89 -27.14
N GLY A 429 -0.83 -18.53 -27.71
CA GLY A 429 0.20 -17.81 -26.99
C GLY A 429 -0.18 -16.37 -26.64
N VAL A 430 0.55 -15.81 -25.68
CA VAL A 430 0.35 -14.42 -25.21
C VAL A 430 1.03 -13.38 -26.11
N LEU A 431 2.03 -13.81 -26.88
CA LEU A 431 2.80 -12.94 -27.78
C LEU A 431 2.10 -12.81 -29.13
N SER A 432 2.02 -11.57 -29.62
CA SER A 432 1.73 -11.32 -31.03
C SER A 432 3.00 -11.45 -31.86
N LEU A 433 2.86 -11.96 -33.10
CA LEU A 433 3.99 -12.05 -34.02
C LEU A 433 4.42 -10.64 -34.46
N PRO A 434 5.67 -10.21 -34.22
CA PRO A 434 6.13 -8.88 -34.63
C PRO A 434 6.15 -8.73 -36.16
N ASP A 435 5.72 -7.57 -36.66
CA ASP A 435 5.78 -7.24 -38.09
C ASP A 435 7.21 -7.39 -38.64
N SER A 436 7.33 -8.09 -39.77
CA SER A 436 8.61 -8.31 -40.43
C SER A 436 9.29 -7.02 -40.88
N SER A 437 8.53 -5.96 -41.15
CA SER A 437 9.08 -4.67 -41.58
C SER A 437 9.75 -3.85 -40.46
N LYS A 438 9.57 -4.25 -39.19
CA LYS A 438 10.06 -3.53 -38.01
C LYS A 438 11.27 -4.21 -37.37
N PRO A 439 12.27 -3.44 -36.88
CA PRO A 439 13.38 -4.01 -36.12
C PRO A 439 12.89 -4.68 -34.83
N LEU A 440 13.58 -5.75 -34.41
CA LEU A 440 13.29 -6.48 -33.18
C LEU A 440 14.51 -6.49 -32.27
N VAL A 441 14.38 -5.94 -31.06
CA VAL A 441 15.35 -6.10 -29.97
C VAL A 441 14.81 -7.15 -29.00
N ALA A 442 15.32 -8.37 -29.10
CA ALA A 442 14.92 -9.49 -28.26
C ALA A 442 15.91 -9.70 -27.10
N LEU A 443 15.42 -9.71 -25.87
CA LEU A 443 16.14 -10.18 -24.69
C LEU A 443 15.58 -11.52 -24.27
N ALA A 444 16.41 -12.56 -24.29
CA ALA A 444 16.04 -13.91 -23.87
C ALA A 444 16.90 -14.36 -22.68
N LEU A 445 16.30 -15.11 -21.75
CA LEU A 445 17.02 -15.78 -20.67
C LEU A 445 16.80 -17.28 -20.74
N SER A 446 17.90 -18.03 -20.84
CA SER A 446 17.92 -19.50 -20.84
C SER A 446 16.89 -20.13 -21.81
N SER A 447 15.98 -21.01 -21.36
CA SER A 447 14.94 -21.61 -22.23
C SER A 447 13.96 -20.59 -22.82
N GLY A 448 13.92 -19.36 -22.30
CA GLY A 448 13.18 -18.23 -22.88
C GLY A 448 13.66 -17.84 -24.29
N ILE A 449 14.76 -18.40 -24.80
CA ILE A 449 15.14 -18.25 -26.22
C ILE A 449 14.15 -18.91 -27.19
N GLY A 450 13.24 -19.79 -26.71
CA GLY A 450 12.29 -20.52 -27.55
C GLY A 450 11.45 -19.66 -28.51
N PRO A 451 10.64 -18.70 -28.01
CA PRO A 451 9.86 -17.80 -28.88
C PRO A 451 10.73 -17.02 -29.87
N VAL A 452 11.90 -16.54 -29.42
CA VAL A 452 12.86 -15.82 -30.27
C VAL A 452 13.35 -16.72 -31.40
N ARG A 453 13.67 -17.99 -31.11
CA ARG A 453 14.04 -19.00 -32.10
C ARG A 453 12.93 -19.21 -33.14
N ALA A 454 11.66 -19.32 -32.73
CA ALA A 454 10.54 -19.47 -33.66
C ALA A 454 10.42 -18.26 -34.61
N ILE A 455 10.57 -17.04 -34.09
CA ILE A 455 10.58 -15.80 -34.89
C ILE A 455 11.76 -15.80 -35.87
N LEU A 456 12.96 -16.21 -35.42
CA LEU A 456 14.15 -16.30 -36.26
C LEU A 456 13.99 -17.32 -37.39
N GLN A 457 13.34 -18.47 -37.15
CA GLN A 457 13.02 -19.44 -38.20
C GLN A 457 12.10 -18.84 -39.27
N ARG A 458 11.05 -18.12 -38.85
CA ARG A 458 10.15 -17.41 -39.77
C ARG A 458 10.91 -16.39 -40.61
N ARG A 459 11.79 -15.62 -39.98
CA ARG A 459 12.60 -14.57 -40.62
C ARG A 459 13.63 -15.14 -41.60
N ALA A 460 14.30 -16.23 -41.22
CA ALA A 460 15.22 -16.94 -42.09
C ALA A 460 14.52 -17.48 -43.35
N ARG A 461 13.24 -17.91 -43.25
CA ARG A 461 12.45 -18.32 -44.42
C ARG A 461 12.16 -17.14 -45.36
N LEU A 462 11.75 -15.99 -44.82
CA LEU A 462 11.47 -14.77 -45.62
C LEU A 462 12.72 -14.25 -46.35
N VAL A 463 13.89 -14.26 -45.69
CA VAL A 463 15.16 -13.80 -46.30
C VAL A 463 15.62 -14.68 -47.47
N ARG A 464 15.19 -15.96 -47.52
CA ARG A 464 15.49 -16.88 -48.62
C ARG A 464 14.60 -16.67 -49.86
N LEU A 465 13.51 -15.89 -49.76
CA LEU A 465 12.62 -15.59 -50.87
C LEU A 465 13.09 -14.31 -51.59
N PRO A 466 13.49 -14.38 -52.89
CA PRO A 466 14.15 -13.26 -53.59
C PRO A 466 13.36 -11.94 -53.64
N HIS A 467 12.02 -12.00 -53.61
CA HIS A 467 11.13 -10.85 -53.68
C HIS A 467 10.77 -10.25 -52.31
N GLU A 468 11.11 -10.92 -51.20
CA GLU A 468 10.75 -10.50 -49.83
C GLU A 468 11.98 -10.11 -48.98
N ARG A 469 13.20 -10.25 -49.53
CA ARG A 469 14.46 -9.94 -48.84
C ARG A 469 14.56 -8.47 -48.37
N SER A 470 13.94 -7.54 -49.11
CA SER A 470 13.88 -6.11 -48.78
C SER A 470 12.89 -5.78 -47.66
N ALA A 471 12.05 -6.73 -47.24
CA ALA A 471 10.94 -6.51 -46.31
C ALA A 471 11.22 -6.99 -44.87
N SER A 472 12.38 -7.60 -44.60
CA SER A 472 12.77 -8.05 -43.25
C SER A 472 13.77 -7.10 -42.59
N ALA A 473 13.31 -6.35 -41.60
CA ALA A 473 14.15 -5.47 -40.79
C ALA A 473 15.09 -6.23 -39.81
N PRO A 474 16.12 -5.55 -39.26
CA PRO A 474 17.16 -6.16 -38.41
C PRO A 474 16.62 -6.81 -37.12
N ILE A 475 17.30 -7.87 -36.66
CA ILE A 475 17.03 -8.52 -35.37
C ILE A 475 18.28 -8.52 -34.50
N SER A 476 18.12 -8.08 -33.26
CA SER A 476 19.15 -8.07 -32.23
C SER A 476 18.73 -9.02 -31.11
N VAL A 477 19.63 -9.93 -30.69
CA VAL A 477 19.35 -10.93 -29.66
C VAL A 477 20.36 -10.77 -28.52
N TYR A 478 19.86 -10.35 -27.36
CA TYR A 478 20.58 -10.33 -26.09
C TYR A 478 20.22 -11.60 -25.32
N PHE A 479 21.15 -12.56 -25.26
CA PHE A 479 20.86 -13.89 -24.71
C PHE A 479 21.64 -14.17 -23.43
N GLY A 480 20.95 -14.25 -22.30
CA GLY A 480 21.54 -14.54 -20.99
C GLY A 480 21.48 -16.01 -20.61
N PHE A 481 22.60 -16.56 -20.15
CA PHE A 481 22.74 -17.91 -19.62
C PHE A 481 23.82 -17.98 -18.53
N ARG A 482 24.04 -19.15 -17.91
CA ARG A 482 25.00 -19.30 -16.79
C ARG A 482 26.44 -19.35 -17.30
N ARG A 483 26.81 -20.35 -18.08
CA ARG A 483 28.17 -20.52 -18.60
C ARG A 483 28.18 -20.74 -20.11
N ALA A 484 29.13 -20.12 -20.83
CA ALA A 484 29.22 -20.26 -22.28
C ALA A 484 29.60 -21.67 -22.73
N ALA A 485 30.44 -22.36 -21.96
CA ALA A 485 30.88 -23.70 -22.31
C ALA A 485 29.74 -24.73 -22.31
N THR A 486 28.72 -24.55 -21.47
CA THR A 486 27.72 -25.59 -21.16
C THR A 486 26.27 -25.20 -21.47
N ASP A 487 25.91 -23.90 -21.37
CA ASP A 487 24.52 -23.42 -21.31
C ASP A 487 24.10 -22.54 -22.51
N PHE A 488 24.96 -22.36 -23.52
CA PHE A 488 24.62 -21.57 -24.72
C PHE A 488 23.69 -22.38 -25.66
N LEU A 489 22.40 -22.41 -25.31
CA LEU A 489 21.39 -23.17 -26.05
C LEU A 489 21.31 -22.68 -27.51
N PHE A 490 21.21 -23.63 -28.46
CA PHE A 490 21.12 -23.37 -29.90
C PHE A 490 22.30 -22.59 -30.50
N GLN A 491 23.50 -22.65 -29.88
CA GLN A 491 24.69 -21.92 -30.32
C GLN A 491 24.92 -21.99 -31.84
N ASP A 492 25.04 -23.21 -32.40
CA ASP A 492 25.33 -23.41 -33.82
C ASP A 492 24.28 -22.77 -34.75
N GLU A 493 23.00 -22.83 -34.34
CA GLU A 493 21.87 -22.28 -35.13
C GLU A 493 21.87 -20.74 -35.08
N LEU A 494 22.10 -20.14 -33.90
CA LEU A 494 22.18 -18.71 -33.72
C LEU A 494 23.39 -18.09 -34.43
N GLU A 495 24.55 -18.75 -34.37
CA GLU A 495 25.77 -18.33 -35.08
C GLU A 495 25.59 -18.42 -36.60
N ALA A 496 24.94 -19.48 -37.10
CA ALA A 496 24.61 -19.61 -38.52
C ALA A 496 23.65 -18.50 -38.99
N TRP A 497 22.65 -18.13 -38.18
CA TRP A 497 21.74 -17.04 -38.51
C TRP A 497 22.40 -15.66 -38.50
N LYS A 498 23.36 -15.44 -37.59
CA LYS A 498 24.22 -14.25 -37.64
C LYS A 498 25.06 -14.21 -38.92
N ALA A 499 25.70 -15.32 -39.30
CA ALA A 499 26.50 -15.40 -40.52
C ALA A 499 25.67 -15.18 -41.80
N SER A 500 24.41 -15.65 -41.81
CA SER A 500 23.49 -15.47 -42.95
C SER A 500 22.80 -14.10 -43.01
N GLY A 501 23.00 -13.23 -42.01
CA GLY A 501 22.40 -11.90 -41.93
C GLY A 501 20.94 -11.87 -41.44
N VAL A 502 20.43 -12.96 -40.88
CA VAL A 502 19.10 -12.99 -40.22
C VAL A 502 19.17 -12.29 -38.86
N ILE A 503 20.28 -12.48 -38.14
CA ILE A 503 20.59 -11.75 -36.89
C ILE A 503 21.65 -10.69 -37.21
N ASP A 504 21.32 -9.43 -36.97
CA ASP A 504 22.24 -8.30 -37.11
C ASP A 504 23.22 -8.26 -35.94
N ARG A 505 22.69 -8.43 -34.72
CA ARG A 505 23.47 -8.36 -33.49
C ARG A 505 23.12 -9.54 -32.57
N LEU A 506 24.10 -10.38 -32.27
CA LEU A 506 24.00 -11.46 -31.29
C LEU A 506 24.92 -11.14 -30.11
N VAL A 507 24.34 -10.96 -28.92
CA VAL A 507 25.04 -10.63 -27.67
C VAL A 507 24.80 -11.76 -26.66
N PRO A 508 25.66 -12.80 -26.66
CA PRO A 508 25.62 -13.84 -25.63
C PRO A 508 26.20 -13.31 -24.32
N VAL A 509 25.54 -13.59 -23.19
CA VAL A 509 25.94 -13.13 -21.86
C VAL A 509 25.98 -14.29 -20.88
N ALA A 510 27.20 -14.72 -20.54
CA ALA A 510 27.45 -15.77 -19.57
C ALA A 510 27.66 -15.16 -18.17
N SER A 511 26.63 -15.28 -17.32
CA SER A 511 26.59 -14.62 -16.01
C SER A 511 27.59 -15.16 -14.97
N HIS A 512 28.12 -16.38 -15.15
CA HIS A 512 28.97 -17.07 -14.17
C HIS A 512 30.41 -17.33 -14.67
N ASP A 513 30.78 -16.81 -15.84
CA ASP A 513 32.11 -17.00 -16.43
C ASP A 513 33.11 -15.92 -15.98
N GLN A 514 32.63 -14.85 -15.34
CA GLN A 514 33.45 -13.76 -14.79
C GLN A 514 33.22 -13.59 -13.28
N LYS A 515 34.16 -12.89 -12.62
CA LYS A 515 34.07 -12.59 -11.18
C LYS A 515 32.91 -11.65 -10.85
N GLU A 516 32.64 -10.71 -11.75
CA GLU A 516 31.48 -9.81 -11.66
C GLU A 516 30.31 -10.40 -12.45
N MET A 517 29.11 -10.38 -11.85
CA MET A 517 27.91 -10.94 -12.48
C MET A 517 27.43 -10.03 -13.61
N LEU A 518 27.73 -10.41 -14.85
CA LEU A 518 27.23 -9.74 -16.05
C LEU A 518 25.86 -10.27 -16.46
N THR A 519 24.92 -9.36 -16.72
CA THR A 519 23.57 -9.70 -17.18
C THR A 519 23.26 -9.07 -18.54
N PRO A 520 22.31 -9.61 -19.31
CA PRO A 520 21.85 -8.99 -20.56
C PRO A 520 21.35 -7.56 -20.39
N MET A 521 20.85 -7.20 -19.20
CA MET A 521 20.39 -5.86 -18.87
C MET A 521 21.55 -4.87 -18.80
N ASN A 522 22.70 -5.29 -18.27
CA ASN A 522 23.92 -4.48 -18.31
C ASN A 522 24.34 -4.22 -19.76
N LYS A 523 24.25 -5.23 -20.63
CA LYS A 523 24.58 -5.08 -22.05
C LYS A 523 23.58 -4.22 -22.82
N LEU A 524 22.29 -4.27 -22.51
CA LEU A 524 21.31 -3.33 -23.04
C LEU A 524 21.65 -1.88 -22.67
N GLU A 525 22.06 -1.64 -21.42
CA GLU A 525 22.43 -0.30 -20.92
C GLU A 525 23.72 0.20 -21.58
N GLU A 526 24.73 -0.65 -21.71
CA GLU A 526 25.95 -0.34 -22.48
C GLU A 526 25.63 0.02 -23.95
N ASP A 527 24.68 -0.69 -24.56
CA ASP A 527 24.25 -0.50 -25.96
C ASP A 527 23.17 0.57 -26.15
N HIS A 528 23.00 1.49 -25.19
CA HIS A 528 21.89 2.46 -25.16
C HIS A 528 21.67 3.23 -26.48
N GLU A 529 22.73 3.67 -27.17
CA GLU A 529 22.59 4.39 -28.45
C GLU A 529 21.96 3.52 -29.55
N TYR A 530 22.35 2.24 -29.61
CA TYR A 530 21.81 1.30 -30.60
C TYR A 530 20.37 0.93 -30.25
N VAL A 531 20.11 0.60 -28.98
CA VAL A 531 18.78 0.25 -28.47
C VAL A 531 17.80 1.40 -28.71
N GLY A 532 18.20 2.63 -28.37
CA GLY A 532 17.42 3.83 -28.63
C GLY A 532 17.11 4.05 -30.10
N ARG A 533 18.10 3.91 -30.99
CA ARG A 533 17.89 4.02 -32.44
C ARG A 533 16.87 3.00 -32.96
N GLN A 534 16.96 1.74 -32.53
CA GLN A 534 16.05 0.70 -33.01
C GLN A 534 14.62 0.88 -32.45
N LEU A 535 14.48 1.21 -31.18
CA LEU A 535 13.17 1.26 -30.53
C LEU A 535 12.47 2.62 -30.68
N VAL A 536 13.21 3.72 -30.61
CA VAL A 536 12.65 5.09 -30.69
C VAL A 536 12.62 5.56 -32.13
N ASN A 537 13.77 5.64 -32.81
CA ASN A 537 13.85 6.25 -34.14
C ASN A 537 13.21 5.35 -35.22
N ASN A 538 13.49 4.05 -35.18
CA ASN A 538 12.97 3.10 -36.16
C ASN A 538 11.61 2.50 -35.78
N LYS A 539 11.06 2.89 -34.61
CA LYS A 539 9.80 2.37 -34.05
C LYS A 539 9.75 0.83 -34.04
N GLY A 540 10.86 0.22 -33.63
CA GLY A 540 11.01 -1.22 -33.47
C GLY A 540 10.26 -1.78 -32.27
N VAL A 541 10.30 -3.11 -32.17
CA VAL A 541 9.65 -3.91 -31.11
C VAL A 541 10.72 -4.37 -30.12
N PHE A 542 10.45 -4.25 -28.83
CA PHE A 542 11.21 -4.90 -27.77
C PHE A 542 10.47 -6.16 -27.31
N LEU A 543 11.18 -7.28 -27.25
CA LEU A 543 10.64 -8.56 -26.81
C LEU A 543 11.47 -9.11 -25.65
N TYR A 544 10.84 -9.35 -24.50
CA TYR A 544 11.46 -10.07 -23.39
C TYR A 544 10.87 -11.47 -23.24
N CYS A 545 11.73 -12.50 -23.24
CA CYS A 545 11.34 -13.88 -22.98
C CYS A 545 12.22 -14.53 -21.92
N GLY A 546 11.67 -14.98 -20.79
CA GLY A 546 12.52 -15.56 -19.75
C GLY A 546 11.87 -15.87 -18.40
N LEU A 547 12.64 -15.60 -17.34
CA LEU A 547 12.22 -15.83 -15.96
C LEU A 547 11.19 -14.78 -15.54
N GLY A 548 10.12 -15.22 -14.88
CA GLY A 548 9.16 -14.33 -14.24
C GLY A 548 9.72 -13.71 -12.95
N GLY A 549 8.84 -13.20 -12.09
CA GLY A 549 9.24 -12.67 -10.79
C GLY A 549 9.70 -11.23 -10.79
N ALA A 550 10.82 -10.96 -10.12
CA ALA A 550 11.46 -9.64 -10.13
C ALA A 550 12.23 -9.35 -11.43
N VAL A 551 12.51 -10.37 -12.25
CA VAL A 551 13.36 -10.22 -13.43
C VAL A 551 12.73 -9.29 -14.50
N PRO A 552 11.42 -9.34 -14.80
CA PRO A 552 10.79 -8.37 -15.70
C PRO A 552 11.02 -6.91 -15.27
N LEU A 553 10.97 -6.62 -13.96
CA LEU A 553 11.23 -5.27 -13.43
C LEU A 553 12.69 -4.85 -13.68
N LEU A 554 13.65 -5.78 -13.56
CA LEU A 554 15.05 -5.52 -13.88
C LEU A 554 15.27 -5.28 -15.38
N VAL A 555 14.53 -6.01 -16.23
CA VAL A 555 14.56 -5.83 -17.69
C VAL A 555 13.98 -4.49 -18.09
N GLU A 556 12.82 -4.12 -17.54
CA GLU A 556 12.22 -2.80 -17.76
C GLU A 556 13.17 -1.70 -17.26
N ARG A 557 13.87 -1.89 -16.14
CA ARG A 557 14.87 -0.94 -15.66
C ARG A 557 16.03 -0.78 -16.63
N GLY A 558 16.59 -1.88 -17.13
CA GLY A 558 17.64 -1.86 -18.15
C GLY A 558 17.17 -1.10 -19.39
N LEU A 559 15.97 -1.40 -19.87
CA LEU A 559 15.35 -0.73 -21.00
C LEU A 559 15.13 0.77 -20.73
N ARG A 560 14.58 1.15 -19.57
CA ARG A 560 14.39 2.55 -19.15
C ARG A 560 15.72 3.29 -19.19
N ARG A 561 16.79 2.71 -18.63
CA ARG A 561 18.13 3.32 -18.63
C ARG A 561 18.67 3.49 -20.05
N SER A 562 18.54 2.49 -20.91
CA SER A 562 18.93 2.61 -22.32
C SER A 562 18.16 3.74 -23.03
N LEU A 563 16.85 3.84 -22.81
CA LEU A 563 15.99 4.85 -23.44
C LEU A 563 16.21 6.27 -22.88
N LYS A 564 16.57 6.41 -21.59
CA LYS A 564 16.91 7.71 -20.96
C LYS A 564 18.02 8.45 -21.71
N HIS A 565 18.95 7.74 -22.33
CA HIS A 565 20.02 8.34 -23.13
C HIS A 565 19.56 8.82 -24.51
N SER A 566 18.38 8.37 -24.96
CA SER A 566 17.89 8.59 -26.32
C SER A 566 16.71 9.56 -26.41
N THR A 567 15.91 9.68 -25.33
CA THR A 567 14.81 10.66 -25.24
C THR A 567 14.64 11.15 -23.81
N ALA A 568 14.37 12.46 -23.67
CA ALA A 568 14.06 13.09 -22.38
C ALA A 568 12.71 12.59 -21.81
N ASP A 569 11.81 12.11 -22.68
CA ASP A 569 10.48 11.61 -22.31
C ASP A 569 10.38 10.08 -22.49
N TYR A 570 11.37 9.37 -21.95
CA TYR A 570 11.46 7.91 -22.07
C TYR A 570 10.31 7.17 -21.37
N GLN A 571 9.65 7.80 -20.39
CA GLN A 571 8.47 7.25 -19.73
C GLN A 571 7.27 7.28 -20.67
N GLU A 572 7.01 8.42 -21.34
CA GLU A 572 5.95 8.49 -22.34
C GLU A 572 6.25 7.58 -23.53
N GLU A 573 7.50 7.48 -23.99
CA GLU A 573 7.84 6.54 -25.08
C GLU A 573 7.57 5.08 -24.69
N LEU A 574 7.85 4.67 -23.45
CA LEU A 574 7.48 3.33 -22.97
C LEU A 574 5.96 3.13 -22.92
N SER A 575 5.20 4.14 -22.49
CA SER A 575 3.75 4.13 -22.50
C SER A 575 3.20 4.01 -23.94
N ILE A 576 3.78 4.75 -24.89
CA ILE A 576 3.47 4.66 -26.31
C ILE A 576 3.79 3.25 -26.84
N MET A 577 4.98 2.71 -26.53
CA MET A 577 5.37 1.36 -26.94
C MET A 577 4.39 0.30 -26.46
N ARG A 578 3.92 0.38 -25.21
CA ARG A 578 2.89 -0.53 -24.67
C ARG A 578 1.57 -0.39 -25.41
N ARG A 579 1.09 0.84 -25.60
CA ARG A 579 -0.18 1.13 -26.30
C ARG A 579 -0.17 0.67 -27.76
N GLU A 580 0.99 0.76 -28.41
CA GLU A 580 1.20 0.35 -29.80
C GLU A 580 1.56 -1.14 -29.96
N GLY A 581 1.64 -1.91 -28.86
CA GLY A 581 2.03 -3.33 -28.92
C GLY A 581 3.49 -3.56 -29.34
N ARG A 582 4.36 -2.58 -29.12
CA ARG A 582 5.81 -2.64 -29.39
C ARG A 582 6.65 -3.09 -28.19
N LEU A 583 6.03 -3.24 -27.02
CA LEU A 583 6.64 -3.87 -25.84
C LEU A 583 5.95 -5.20 -25.59
N LEU A 584 6.66 -6.30 -25.85
CA LEU A 584 6.13 -7.67 -25.75
C LEU A 584 6.91 -8.44 -24.69
N GLU A 585 6.20 -9.18 -23.83
CA GLU A 585 6.80 -9.91 -22.73
C GLU A 585 6.15 -11.28 -22.54
N GLU A 586 6.99 -12.30 -22.34
CA GLU A 586 6.56 -13.64 -21.98
C GLU A 586 7.53 -14.22 -20.95
N HIS A 587 7.05 -14.42 -19.73
CA HIS A 587 7.92 -14.85 -18.64
C HIS A 587 7.22 -15.82 -17.69
N TYR A 588 7.97 -16.80 -17.20
CA TYR A 588 7.45 -17.85 -16.33
C TYR A 588 8.31 -18.04 -15.08
N SER A 589 7.67 -18.27 -13.94
CA SER A 589 8.36 -18.58 -12.67
C SER A 589 8.32 -20.09 -12.35
N PRO A 590 9.30 -20.61 -11.60
CA PRO A 590 9.31 -22.00 -11.12
C PRO A 590 8.28 -22.25 -10.02
N ASP A 591 8.25 -21.41 -8.98
CA ASP A 591 7.19 -21.31 -7.96
C ASP A 591 7.19 -19.91 -7.31
N ARG A 592 6.04 -19.50 -6.75
CA ARG A 592 5.77 -18.12 -6.29
C ARG A 592 6.37 -17.78 -4.91
N ASP A 593 6.61 -18.76 -4.06
CA ASP A 593 7.20 -18.50 -2.74
C ASP A 593 8.73 -18.40 -2.85
N SER A 594 9.37 -19.22 -3.69
CA SER A 594 10.76 -18.99 -4.12
C SER A 594 10.93 -17.62 -4.78
N GLU A 595 9.94 -17.17 -5.56
CA GLU A 595 9.93 -15.87 -6.23
C GLU A 595 9.93 -14.70 -5.24
N ASN A 596 9.14 -14.78 -4.17
CA ASN A 596 9.11 -13.78 -3.11
C ASN A 596 10.40 -13.75 -2.27
N ALA A 597 11.05 -14.90 -2.08
CA ALA A 597 12.35 -14.97 -1.44
C ALA A 597 13.48 -14.38 -2.29
N PHE A 598 13.59 -14.78 -3.57
CA PHE A 598 14.59 -14.25 -4.51
C PHE A 598 14.36 -12.75 -4.81
N ARG A 599 13.10 -12.31 -4.76
CA ARG A 599 12.71 -10.90 -4.83
C ARG A 599 13.34 -10.08 -3.74
N LYS A 600 13.64 -10.61 -2.56
CA LYS A 600 14.23 -9.82 -1.46
C LYS A 600 15.71 -9.55 -1.71
N GLU A 601 16.47 -10.56 -2.16
CA GLU A 601 17.86 -10.35 -2.60
C GLU A 601 17.91 -9.47 -3.85
N ALA A 602 16.98 -9.63 -4.78
CA ALA A 602 16.85 -8.73 -5.93
C ALA A 602 16.35 -7.35 -5.54
N ALA A 603 15.47 -7.18 -4.54
CA ALA A 603 14.91 -5.91 -4.04
C ALA A 603 15.92 -5.15 -3.16
N GLU A 604 16.75 -5.87 -2.41
CA GLU A 604 17.87 -5.35 -1.63
C GLU A 604 19.07 -5.06 -2.55
N ALA A 605 19.25 -5.82 -3.64
CA ALA A 605 20.17 -5.49 -4.74
C ALA A 605 19.58 -4.47 -5.74
N LEU A 606 18.27 -4.22 -5.72
CA LEU A 606 17.56 -3.17 -6.48
C LEU A 606 17.84 -1.84 -5.79
N THR A 607 19.00 -1.31 -6.16
CA THR A 607 19.45 0.04 -5.90
C THR A 607 18.37 1.11 -6.07
N LYS A 608 18.25 1.98 -5.05
CA LYS A 608 17.64 3.31 -5.05
C LYS A 608 16.15 3.36 -5.44
N PRO A 609 15.21 3.39 -4.49
CA PRO A 609 13.83 3.72 -4.81
C PRO A 609 13.76 5.15 -5.36
N PRO A 610 12.84 5.44 -6.31
CA PRO A 610 12.71 6.77 -6.90
C PRO A 610 12.32 7.84 -5.88
N MET A 611 11.74 7.44 -4.74
CA MET A 611 11.57 8.28 -3.56
C MET A 611 11.64 7.46 -2.28
N PHE A 612 11.70 8.12 -1.13
CA PHE A 612 11.38 7.48 0.15
C PHE A 612 10.76 8.51 1.09
N CYS A 613 9.56 8.24 1.58
CA CYS A 613 8.91 9.11 2.54
C CYS A 613 8.03 8.31 3.49
N PHE A 614 8.21 8.51 4.80
CA PHE A 614 7.44 7.82 5.85
C PHE A 614 6.90 8.76 6.94
N GLN A 615 6.80 10.06 6.63
CA GLN A 615 6.52 11.09 7.63
C GLN A 615 5.07 11.11 8.14
N CYS A 616 4.16 10.38 7.49
CA CYS A 616 2.75 10.32 7.86
C CYS A 616 2.32 8.89 8.18
N GLU A 617 1.26 8.77 8.99
CA GLU A 617 0.69 7.51 9.47
C GLU A 617 0.32 6.56 8.31
N GLN A 618 -0.15 7.10 7.20
CA GLN A 618 -0.61 6.31 6.04
C GLN A 618 0.50 5.99 5.05
N THR A 619 1.76 6.04 5.49
CA THR A 619 2.87 5.61 4.66
C THR A 619 2.68 4.15 4.19
N MET A 620 3.11 3.85 2.98
CA MET A 620 2.89 2.54 2.37
C MET A 620 3.37 1.42 3.30
N GLN A 621 2.45 0.51 3.63
CA GLN A 621 2.65 -0.64 4.53
C GLN A 621 3.21 -0.28 5.93
N ASN A 622 3.01 0.94 6.40
CA ASN A 622 3.66 1.47 7.61
C ASN A 622 5.19 1.32 7.60
N LYS A 623 5.82 1.41 6.41
CA LYS A 623 7.28 1.35 6.22
C LYS A 623 7.83 2.57 5.50
N GLY A 624 7.25 2.94 4.37
CA GLY A 624 7.79 4.00 3.52
C GLY A 624 7.21 3.99 2.12
N CYS A 625 6.80 5.15 1.61
CA CYS A 625 6.39 5.32 0.22
C CYS A 625 7.63 5.38 -0.68
N THR A 626 7.77 4.41 -1.59
CA THR A 626 8.98 4.26 -2.43
C THR A 626 8.78 4.57 -3.90
N SER A 627 7.53 4.60 -4.40
CA SER A 627 7.21 4.86 -5.81
C SER A 627 6.31 6.09 -6.00
N VAL A 628 5.26 6.20 -5.19
CA VAL A 628 4.41 7.39 -5.07
C VAL A 628 3.89 7.42 -3.64
N GLY A 629 3.70 8.60 -3.07
CA GLY A 629 3.07 8.75 -1.77
C GLY A 629 1.61 8.32 -1.82
N VAL A 630 1.11 7.67 -0.76
CA VAL A 630 -0.33 7.40 -0.59
C VAL A 630 -1.15 8.70 -0.64
N CYS A 631 -0.54 9.82 -0.23
CA CYS A 631 -1.10 11.17 -0.35
C CYS A 631 -1.09 11.77 -1.77
N GLY A 632 -0.60 11.05 -2.78
CA GLY A 632 -0.44 11.54 -4.15
C GLY A 632 0.88 12.28 -4.42
N LYS A 633 1.79 12.36 -3.44
CA LYS A 633 3.11 12.98 -3.63
C LYS A 633 3.96 12.18 -4.62
N THR A 634 4.38 12.81 -5.71
CA THR A 634 5.22 12.17 -6.74
C THR A 634 6.70 12.09 -6.30
N PRO A 635 7.52 11.22 -6.93
CA PRO A 635 8.95 11.17 -6.66
C PRO A 635 9.67 12.50 -6.81
N HIS A 636 9.35 13.24 -7.86
CA HIS A 636 9.90 14.58 -8.11
C HIS A 636 9.57 15.55 -6.96
N VAL A 637 8.30 15.64 -6.54
CA VAL A 637 7.92 16.51 -5.41
C VAL A 637 8.60 16.05 -4.10
N ALA A 638 8.71 14.74 -3.87
CA ALA A 638 9.42 14.23 -2.70
C ALA A 638 10.91 14.61 -2.72
N ALA A 639 11.56 14.51 -3.89
CA ALA A 639 12.94 14.92 -4.08
C ALA A 639 13.14 16.42 -3.80
N LEU A 640 12.25 17.27 -4.32
CA LEU A 640 12.29 18.72 -4.06
C LEU A 640 12.09 19.02 -2.56
N GLN A 641 11.16 18.35 -1.88
CA GLN A 641 10.97 18.51 -0.44
C GLN A 641 12.21 18.10 0.37
N ASP A 642 12.88 17.00 0.02
CA ASP A 642 14.12 16.56 0.67
C ASP A 642 15.24 17.58 0.48
N LEU A 643 15.39 18.13 -0.73
CA LEU A 643 16.35 19.20 -1.02
C LEU A 643 16.01 20.50 -0.28
N THR A 644 14.73 20.88 -0.17
CA THR A 644 14.32 22.06 0.59
C THR A 644 14.67 21.92 2.07
N VAL A 645 14.36 20.77 2.70
CA VAL A 645 14.74 20.51 4.09
C VAL A 645 16.26 20.53 4.25
N GLN A 646 17.00 19.99 3.28
CA GLN A 646 18.47 20.04 3.30
C GLN A 646 19.01 21.47 3.22
N SER A 647 18.45 22.33 2.37
CA SER A 647 18.84 23.74 2.28
C SER A 647 18.52 24.52 3.55
N VAL A 648 17.37 24.25 4.18
CA VAL A 648 16.97 24.89 5.44
C VAL A 648 17.88 24.45 6.61
N LYS A 649 18.46 23.24 6.58
CA LYS A 649 19.51 22.84 7.54
C LYS A 649 20.78 23.69 7.41
N LEU A 650 21.15 24.11 6.19
CA LEU A 650 22.29 25.02 5.98
C LEU A 650 22.02 26.42 6.54
N ILE A 651 20.81 26.94 6.33
CA ILE A 651 20.35 28.20 6.93
C ILE A 651 20.42 28.10 8.47
N GLY A 652 19.85 27.05 9.04
CA GLY A 652 19.88 26.78 10.48
C GLY A 652 21.31 26.73 11.03
N HIS A 653 22.23 26.07 10.32
CA HIS A 653 23.64 26.01 10.69
C HIS A 653 24.28 27.39 10.84
N PHE A 654 24.23 28.24 9.80
CA PHE A 654 24.87 29.55 9.84
C PHE A 654 24.18 30.50 10.81
N ALA A 655 22.84 30.52 10.85
CA ALA A 655 22.08 31.35 11.78
C ALA A 655 22.36 30.98 13.25
N HIS A 656 22.41 29.69 13.57
CA HIS A 656 22.75 29.22 14.92
C HIS A 656 24.19 29.59 15.32
N ARG A 657 25.16 29.43 14.39
CA ARG A 657 26.56 29.80 14.63
C ARG A 657 26.76 31.30 14.85
N LEU A 658 26.08 32.14 14.07
CA LEU A 658 26.06 33.59 14.27
C LEU A 658 25.59 33.98 15.67
N ARG A 659 24.45 33.42 16.11
CA ARG A 659 23.91 33.65 17.46
C ARG A 659 24.81 33.11 18.56
N THR A 660 25.53 32.02 18.31
CA THR A 660 26.54 31.49 19.23
C THR A 660 27.72 32.44 19.39
N LEU A 661 28.26 32.96 18.28
CA LEU A 661 29.32 33.99 18.32
C LEU A 661 28.84 35.27 19.03
N ARG A 662 27.59 35.68 18.79
CA ARG A 662 26.95 36.79 19.51
C ARG A 662 27.03 36.58 21.02
N LYS A 663 26.56 35.43 21.51
CA LYS A 663 26.55 35.08 22.93
C LYS A 663 27.96 34.97 23.53
N GLN A 664 28.94 34.47 22.78
CA GLN A 664 30.31 34.25 23.26
C GLN A 664 31.19 35.52 23.25
N HIS A 665 30.99 36.42 22.29
CA HIS A 665 31.90 37.55 22.05
C HIS A 665 31.22 38.93 22.12
N GLY A 666 29.93 39.00 22.46
CA GLY A 666 29.21 40.27 22.63
C GLY A 666 29.02 41.06 21.34
N LEU A 667 28.84 40.36 20.20
CA LEU A 667 28.49 41.01 18.92
C LEU A 667 27.09 41.64 18.98
N SER A 668 26.81 42.60 18.10
CA SER A 668 25.49 43.22 18.06
C SER A 668 24.47 42.37 17.29
N GLU A 669 23.19 42.58 17.59
CA GLU A 669 22.08 41.86 16.94
C GLU A 669 22.01 42.14 15.43
N GLY A 670 22.20 43.39 14.99
CA GLY A 670 22.21 43.74 13.57
C GLY A 670 23.33 43.09 12.76
N GLU A 671 24.35 42.53 13.40
CA GLU A 671 25.45 41.80 12.75
C GLU A 671 25.21 40.29 12.69
N THR A 672 24.26 39.77 13.46
CA THR A 672 24.15 38.33 13.73
C THR A 672 22.75 37.75 13.59
N GLU A 673 21.75 38.59 13.30
CA GLU A 673 20.36 38.21 13.15
C GLU A 673 19.84 38.52 11.74
N CYS A 674 18.96 37.65 11.22
CA CYS A 674 18.36 37.81 9.90
C CYS A 674 16.88 37.44 9.95
N GLU A 675 16.00 38.44 10.08
CA GLU A 675 14.55 38.25 10.18
C GLU A 675 13.96 37.54 8.96
N GLU A 676 14.48 37.84 7.76
CA GLU A 676 14.04 37.19 6.52
C GLU A 676 14.29 35.68 6.56
N ALA A 677 15.49 35.26 7.02
CA ALA A 677 15.81 33.84 7.19
C ALA A 677 14.95 33.17 8.26
N ASN A 678 14.60 33.88 9.34
CA ASN A 678 13.72 33.36 10.40
C ASN A 678 12.34 32.98 9.85
N ARG A 679 11.70 33.90 9.12
CA ARG A 679 10.37 33.69 8.55
C ARG A 679 10.39 32.68 7.40
N PHE A 680 11.40 32.76 6.54
CA PHE A 680 11.61 31.79 5.45
C PHE A 680 11.73 30.35 5.97
N THR A 681 12.48 30.13 7.06
CA THR A 681 12.63 28.80 7.66
C THR A 681 11.29 28.21 8.11
N LEU A 682 10.37 29.04 8.64
CA LEU A 682 9.03 28.58 9.00
C LEU A 682 8.24 28.14 7.76
N GLU A 683 8.16 29.00 6.75
CA GLU A 683 7.42 28.74 5.50
C GLU A 683 7.97 27.50 4.77
N ALA A 684 9.29 27.41 4.63
CA ALA A 684 9.94 26.31 3.92
C ALA A 684 9.74 24.97 4.64
N MET A 685 9.84 24.93 5.97
CA MET A 685 9.53 23.73 6.74
C MET A 685 8.04 23.38 6.64
N PHE A 686 7.15 24.36 6.76
CA PHE A 686 5.70 24.17 6.65
C PHE A 686 5.31 23.60 5.27
N SER A 687 5.89 24.13 4.19
CA SER A 687 5.62 23.69 2.82
C SER A 687 5.90 22.20 2.57
N THR A 688 6.73 21.57 3.39
CA THR A 688 7.08 20.14 3.28
C THR A 688 6.25 19.20 4.17
N LEU A 689 5.21 19.71 4.86
CA LEU A 689 4.24 18.87 5.57
C LEU A 689 3.38 18.07 4.59
N THR A 690 2.79 17.01 5.12
CA THR A 690 1.87 16.15 4.39
C THR A 690 0.64 16.95 3.97
N ASN A 691 0.31 16.88 2.68
CA ASN A 691 -0.84 17.56 2.07
C ASN A 691 -0.81 19.10 2.16
N VAL A 692 0.37 19.73 2.24
CA VAL A 692 0.52 21.19 2.11
C VAL A 692 0.82 21.58 0.67
N ASN A 693 1.98 21.18 0.14
CA ASN A 693 2.42 21.63 -1.18
C ASN A 693 2.88 20.46 -2.05
N ASN A 694 2.20 20.26 -3.17
CA ASN A 694 2.53 19.29 -4.21
C ASN A 694 2.81 19.96 -5.56
N ASP A 695 3.03 21.28 -5.58
CA ASP A 695 3.39 22.04 -6.78
C ASP A 695 4.93 22.15 -6.90
N PRO A 696 5.56 21.47 -7.88
CA PRO A 696 7.01 21.54 -8.08
C PRO A 696 7.54 22.96 -8.27
N SER A 697 6.77 23.83 -8.95
CA SER A 697 7.23 25.18 -9.30
C SER A 697 7.45 26.06 -8.07
N ARG A 698 6.67 25.82 -7.01
CA ARG A 698 6.79 26.50 -5.70
C ARG A 698 8.05 26.06 -4.96
N PHE A 699 8.42 24.78 -5.03
CA PHE A 699 9.66 24.31 -4.40
C PHE A 699 10.90 24.82 -5.10
N ASP A 700 10.84 25.01 -6.42
CA ASP A 700 11.93 25.68 -7.14
C ASP A 700 12.16 27.10 -6.61
N ASP A 701 11.10 27.90 -6.42
CA ASP A 701 11.22 29.25 -5.84
C ASP A 701 11.82 29.18 -4.41
N LEU A 702 11.34 28.25 -3.58
CA LEU A 702 11.88 28.06 -2.23
C LEU A 702 13.37 27.68 -2.24
N LEU A 703 13.82 26.86 -3.20
CA LEU A 703 15.22 26.47 -3.32
C LEU A 703 16.12 27.63 -3.78
N GLU A 704 15.63 28.48 -4.69
CA GLU A 704 16.32 29.69 -5.10
C GLU A 704 16.47 30.68 -3.93
N ASP A 705 15.41 30.90 -3.16
CA ASP A 705 15.46 31.73 -1.95
C ASP A 705 16.36 31.15 -0.86
N ALA A 706 16.33 29.82 -0.66
CA ALA A 706 17.19 29.17 0.31
C ALA A 706 18.68 29.34 -0.01
N ASP A 707 19.07 29.24 -1.29
CA ASP A 707 20.46 29.48 -1.72
C ASP A 707 20.88 30.93 -1.48
N ARG A 708 20.04 31.90 -1.85
CA ARG A 708 20.29 33.33 -1.61
C ARG A 708 20.51 33.61 -0.12
N LEU A 709 19.60 33.14 0.73
CA LEU A 709 19.68 33.33 2.19
C LEU A 709 20.87 32.60 2.80
N THR A 710 21.19 31.39 2.32
CA THR A 710 22.38 30.65 2.78
C THR A 710 23.66 31.42 2.47
N LYS A 711 23.80 31.99 1.25
CA LYS A 711 24.95 32.81 0.87
C LYS A 711 25.08 34.07 1.74
N GLN A 712 23.96 34.75 1.99
CA GLN A 712 23.92 35.91 2.87
C GLN A 712 24.38 35.57 4.29
N LEU A 713 23.79 34.55 4.91
CA LEU A 713 24.14 34.12 6.27
C LEU A 713 25.58 33.63 6.38
N ARG A 714 26.09 32.91 5.37
CA ARG A 714 27.48 32.47 5.30
C ARG A 714 28.46 33.64 5.24
N GLN A 715 28.13 34.68 4.49
CA GLN A 715 28.93 35.90 4.43
C GLN A 715 28.91 36.63 5.77
N MET A 716 27.73 36.82 6.36
CA MET A 716 27.58 37.41 7.71
C MET A 716 28.41 36.63 8.74
N TYR A 717 28.34 35.30 8.73
CA TYR A 717 29.10 34.44 9.63
C TYR A 717 30.61 34.58 9.43
N THR A 718 31.07 34.61 8.18
CA THR A 718 32.48 34.80 7.84
C THR A 718 33.01 36.15 8.34
N ASP A 719 32.23 37.21 8.19
CA ASP A 719 32.63 38.56 8.63
C ASP A 719 32.60 38.69 10.16
N ALA A 720 31.60 38.09 10.83
CA ALA A 720 31.54 37.99 12.28
C ALA A 720 32.76 37.23 12.84
N CYS A 721 33.10 36.07 12.25
CA CYS A 721 34.29 35.29 12.59
C CYS A 721 35.59 36.10 12.48
N LYS A 722 35.78 36.83 11.36
CA LYS A 722 36.94 37.71 11.19
C LYS A 722 37.01 38.79 12.27
N LYS A 723 35.87 39.40 12.62
CA LYS A 723 35.80 40.46 13.63
C LYS A 723 36.22 39.98 15.01
N VAL A 724 35.89 38.74 15.37
CA VAL A 724 36.24 38.15 16.68
C VAL A 724 37.49 37.25 16.64
N ASN A 725 38.21 37.22 15.52
CA ASN A 725 39.39 36.40 15.29
C ASN A 725 39.18 34.89 15.57
N VAL A 726 38.04 34.36 15.13
CA VAL A 726 37.70 32.93 15.18
C VAL A 726 37.67 32.37 13.75
N GLN A 727 38.16 31.14 13.56
CA GLN A 727 38.11 30.49 12.26
C GLN A 727 36.67 30.12 11.88
N ALA A 728 36.22 30.55 10.70
CA ALA A 728 34.93 30.15 10.15
C ALA A 728 34.93 28.65 9.83
N THR A 729 33.83 27.98 10.17
CA THR A 729 33.62 26.55 9.92
C THR A 729 32.49 26.30 8.93
N GLU A 730 32.55 25.19 8.23
CA GLU A 730 31.55 24.77 7.24
C GLU A 730 30.84 23.50 7.70
N PRO A 731 29.53 23.36 7.44
CA PRO A 731 28.82 22.14 7.77
C PRO A 731 29.30 20.97 6.90
N ARG A 732 29.42 19.79 7.49
CA ARG A 732 29.73 18.55 6.75
C ARG A 732 28.47 17.98 6.09
N THR A 733 27.98 18.67 5.05
CA THR A 733 26.79 18.24 4.30
C THR A 733 26.97 18.48 2.81
N LEU A 734 26.17 17.79 1.98
CA LEU A 734 26.19 17.99 0.53
C LEU A 734 25.56 19.34 0.17
N PRO A 735 26.17 20.11 -0.75
CA PRO A 735 25.57 21.34 -1.26
C PRO A 735 24.32 21.02 -2.08
N VAL A 736 23.30 21.87 -1.99
CA VAL A 736 22.09 21.78 -2.82
C VAL A 736 22.24 22.74 -4.02
N PRO A 737 22.09 22.28 -5.27
CA PRO A 737 22.19 23.17 -6.43
C PRO A 737 21.04 24.19 -6.48
N PRO A 738 21.31 25.46 -6.82
CA PRO A 738 20.31 26.52 -6.76
C PRO A 738 19.38 26.64 -7.97
N GLN A 739 19.56 25.82 -9.02
CA GLN A 739 18.83 25.98 -10.29
C GLN A 739 18.11 24.70 -10.72
N THR A 740 17.30 24.12 -9.84
CA THR A 740 16.54 22.89 -10.09
C THR A 740 15.63 23.00 -11.33
N ARG A 741 15.07 24.18 -11.62
CA ARG A 741 14.28 24.47 -12.84
C ARG A 741 14.95 24.11 -14.15
N LYS A 742 16.29 24.18 -14.20
CA LYS A 742 17.08 23.91 -15.41
C LYS A 742 17.64 22.48 -15.43
N MET A 743 17.40 21.72 -14.38
CA MET A 743 17.89 20.35 -14.24
C MET A 743 16.85 19.37 -14.77
N ARG A 744 17.30 18.20 -15.18
CA ARG A 744 16.37 17.11 -15.50
C ARG A 744 15.84 16.56 -14.19
N VAL A 745 14.56 16.15 -14.18
CA VAL A 745 13.91 15.54 -13.02
C VAL A 745 14.75 14.39 -12.42
N ALA A 746 15.32 13.54 -13.27
CA ALA A 746 16.17 12.44 -12.84
C ALA A 746 17.43 12.91 -12.08
N ASP A 747 18.03 14.04 -12.45
CA ASP A 747 19.22 14.57 -11.78
C ASP A 747 18.83 15.13 -10.39
N ILE A 748 17.65 15.74 -10.26
CA ILE A 748 17.09 16.23 -8.98
C ILE A 748 16.79 15.04 -8.06
N GLU A 749 16.09 14.02 -8.55
CA GLU A 749 15.85 12.76 -7.82
C GLU A 749 17.16 12.11 -7.40
N ASP A 750 18.18 12.20 -8.26
CA ASP A 750 19.47 11.61 -7.98
C ASP A 750 20.18 12.29 -6.81
N LEU A 751 20.22 13.62 -6.81
CA LEU A 751 20.74 14.46 -5.73
C LEU A 751 19.96 14.28 -4.43
N ALA A 752 18.63 14.30 -4.51
CA ALA A 752 17.76 14.20 -3.35
C ALA A 752 17.98 12.89 -2.61
N TYR A 753 18.20 11.78 -3.33
CA TYR A 753 18.50 10.50 -2.70
C TYR A 753 19.71 10.54 -1.78
N ASP A 754 20.78 11.26 -2.13
CA ASP A 754 22.01 11.30 -1.33
C ASP A 754 21.81 12.05 0.00
N VAL A 755 20.80 12.91 0.09
CA VAL A 755 20.43 13.67 1.29
C VAL A 755 19.11 13.21 1.93
N GLY A 756 18.38 12.36 1.23
CA GLY A 756 17.04 11.89 1.58
C GLY A 756 17.07 10.87 2.72
N VAL A 757 15.87 10.58 3.25
CA VAL A 757 15.70 9.71 4.42
C VAL A 757 16.27 8.31 4.17
N HIS A 758 16.05 7.74 2.99
CA HIS A 758 16.47 6.37 2.66
C HIS A 758 17.96 6.09 2.91
N GLN A 759 18.85 7.04 2.60
CA GLN A 759 20.30 6.85 2.81
C GLN A 759 20.65 6.62 4.28
N ARG A 760 19.89 7.23 5.20
CA ARG A 760 20.09 7.09 6.65
C ARG A 760 19.67 5.72 7.17
N PHE A 761 18.85 4.97 6.44
CA PHE A 761 18.31 3.68 6.88
C PHE A 761 18.95 2.46 6.18
N VAL A 762 19.55 2.63 5.00
CA VAL A 762 20.04 1.51 4.18
C VAL A 762 21.52 1.18 4.39
N LYS A 763 22.33 2.12 4.89
CA LYS A 763 23.80 1.96 4.98
C LYS A 763 24.34 1.81 6.40
N GLU A 764 23.48 1.73 7.40
CA GLU A 764 23.90 1.90 8.79
C GLU A 764 23.41 0.73 9.67
N SER A 765 24.07 0.53 10.82
CA SER A 765 23.75 -0.53 11.79
C SER A 765 22.35 -0.34 12.42
N GLU A 766 21.83 -1.30 13.18
CA GLU A 766 20.55 -1.11 13.89
C GLU A 766 20.59 0.07 14.88
N GLU A 767 21.74 0.29 15.53
CA GLU A 767 21.96 1.45 16.41
C GLU A 767 21.84 2.77 15.65
N ASP A 768 22.41 2.82 14.44
CA ASP A 768 22.30 4.00 13.58
C ASP A 768 20.86 4.22 13.08
N LYS A 769 20.11 3.15 12.77
CA LYS A 769 18.69 3.24 12.39
C LYS A 769 17.82 3.80 13.51
N ASN A 770 18.10 3.42 14.77
CA ASN A 770 17.42 3.97 15.94
C ASN A 770 17.61 5.49 16.01
N VAL A 771 18.86 5.94 15.86
CA VAL A 771 19.21 7.36 15.86
C VAL A 771 18.59 8.09 14.67
N ALA A 772 18.62 7.49 13.48
CA ALA A 772 17.97 8.05 12.29
C ALA A 772 16.47 8.23 12.51
N GLY A 773 15.78 7.24 13.09
CA GLY A 773 14.37 7.32 13.47
C GLY A 773 14.06 8.50 14.40
N VAL A 774 14.86 8.69 15.45
CA VAL A 774 14.69 9.83 16.38
C VAL A 774 15.01 11.17 15.71
N CYS A 775 16.01 11.24 14.83
CA CYS A 775 16.30 12.45 14.06
C CYS A 775 15.17 12.81 13.09
N GLU A 776 14.50 11.82 12.49
CA GLU A 776 13.32 12.04 11.66
C GLU A 776 12.11 12.47 12.52
N MET A 777 11.93 11.87 13.70
CA MET A 777 10.92 12.33 14.67
C MET A 777 11.13 13.80 15.05
N LEU A 778 12.37 14.24 15.31
CA LEU A 778 12.71 15.65 15.51
C LEU A 778 12.37 16.49 14.29
N THR A 779 12.78 16.07 13.10
CA THR A 779 12.51 16.79 11.84
C THR A 779 11.01 16.98 11.62
N TYR A 780 10.20 15.96 11.90
CA TYR A 780 8.74 16.00 11.77
C TYR A 780 8.09 16.83 12.88
N GLY A 781 8.60 16.77 14.11
CA GLY A 781 8.20 17.68 15.17
C GLY A 781 8.47 19.15 14.81
N LEU A 782 9.64 19.46 14.24
CA LEU A 782 10.00 20.81 13.78
C LEU A 782 9.08 21.29 12.66
N LYS A 783 8.72 20.42 11.72
CA LYS A 783 7.72 20.74 10.68
C LYS A 783 6.40 21.21 11.31
N GLY A 784 5.84 20.42 12.24
CA GLY A 784 4.60 20.78 12.94
C GLY A 784 4.72 22.07 13.75
N LEU A 785 5.82 22.24 14.49
CA LEU A 785 6.13 23.44 15.26
C LEU A 785 6.20 24.68 14.35
N CYS A 786 6.90 24.60 13.23
CA CYS A 786 7.02 25.70 12.27
C CYS A 786 5.67 26.11 11.69
N ALA A 787 4.76 25.16 11.43
CA ALA A 787 3.41 25.47 10.96
C ALA A 787 2.61 26.29 11.98
N TYR A 788 2.70 25.96 13.27
CA TYR A 788 2.04 26.75 14.31
C TYR A 788 2.69 28.13 14.51
N ALA A 789 4.02 28.20 14.42
CA ALA A 789 4.76 29.46 14.53
C ALA A 789 4.45 30.40 13.36
N ASP A 790 4.29 29.86 12.15
CA ASP A 790 3.87 30.61 10.97
C ASP A 790 2.50 31.28 11.20
N HIS A 791 1.51 30.53 11.71
CA HIS A 791 0.21 31.12 12.04
C HIS A 791 0.27 32.19 13.15
N ALA A 792 1.11 32.02 14.16
CA ALA A 792 1.30 33.04 15.20
C ALA A 792 1.90 34.33 14.60
N MET A 793 2.88 34.18 13.71
CA MET A 793 3.50 35.27 12.96
C MET A 793 2.49 36.01 12.08
N LEU A 794 1.59 35.30 11.40
CA LEU A 794 0.52 35.91 10.60
C LEU A 794 -0.48 36.71 11.46
N GLY A 795 -0.61 36.37 12.74
CA GLY A 795 -1.31 37.17 13.76
C GLY A 795 -0.46 38.27 14.39
N HIS A 796 0.73 38.54 13.86
CA HIS A 796 1.74 39.46 14.39
C HIS A 796 2.09 39.17 15.86
N VAL A 797 2.31 37.89 16.19
CA VAL A 797 2.87 37.44 17.46
C VAL A 797 4.08 36.57 17.16
N GLU A 798 5.26 37.08 17.48
CA GLU A 798 6.53 36.40 17.25
C GLU A 798 7.32 36.35 18.57
N ASP A 799 8.13 35.30 18.77
CA ASP A 799 9.04 35.18 19.91
C ASP A 799 10.39 34.67 19.42
N GLN A 800 11.45 35.45 19.68
CA GLN A 800 12.78 35.16 19.15
C GLN A 800 13.30 33.78 19.56
N ARG A 801 12.90 33.28 20.74
CA ARG A 801 13.33 31.96 21.25
C ARG A 801 12.90 30.82 20.33
N ILE A 802 11.78 30.97 19.61
CA ILE A 802 11.29 29.99 18.64
C ILE A 802 12.29 29.89 17.49
N TYR A 803 12.68 31.02 16.88
CA TYR A 803 13.65 31.07 15.80
C TYR A 803 15.05 30.63 16.23
N GLU A 804 15.46 30.97 17.46
CA GLU A 804 16.73 30.50 18.04
C GLU A 804 16.78 28.97 18.08
N PHE A 805 15.71 28.35 18.59
CA PHE A 805 15.62 26.91 18.73
C PHE A 805 15.47 26.19 17.38
N VAL A 806 14.62 26.67 16.47
CA VAL A 806 14.42 26.01 15.18
C VAL A 806 15.76 25.93 14.42
N HIS A 807 16.54 27.01 14.41
CA HIS A 807 17.88 27.00 13.81
C HIS A 807 18.89 26.14 14.58
N GLU A 808 18.82 26.10 15.92
CA GLU A 808 19.62 25.18 16.74
C GLU A 808 19.35 23.71 16.40
N ALA A 809 18.08 23.31 16.34
CA ALA A 809 17.70 21.93 16.04
C ALA A 809 18.05 21.53 14.59
N LEU A 810 17.89 22.44 13.63
CA LEU A 810 18.33 22.25 12.25
C LEU A 810 19.86 22.11 12.15
N ALA A 811 20.61 22.93 12.91
CA ALA A 811 22.07 22.81 13.00
C ALA A 811 22.49 21.48 13.65
N PHE A 812 21.77 21.03 14.68
CA PHE A 812 21.98 19.74 15.33
C PHE A 812 21.80 18.56 14.35
N LEU A 813 20.78 18.59 13.50
CA LEU A 813 20.51 17.54 12.50
C LEU A 813 21.62 17.33 11.46
N VAL A 814 22.61 18.23 11.40
CA VAL A 814 23.79 18.12 10.54
C VAL A 814 25.11 18.05 11.32
N ALA A 815 25.04 18.05 12.65
CA ALA A 815 26.19 18.01 13.54
C ALA A 815 26.53 16.55 13.92
N PRO A 816 27.80 16.23 14.25
CA PRO A 816 28.19 14.88 14.68
C PRO A 816 27.43 14.37 15.92
N GLU A 817 27.05 15.26 16.82
CA GLU A 817 26.33 14.99 18.07
C GLU A 817 24.98 14.31 17.84
N ARG A 818 24.38 14.46 16.66
CA ARG A 818 23.14 13.77 16.29
C ARG A 818 23.24 12.26 16.32
N ARG A 819 24.46 11.70 16.29
CA ARG A 819 24.71 10.25 16.34
C ARG A 819 24.50 9.64 17.73
N ASP A 820 24.40 10.47 18.76
CA ASP A 820 24.08 10.00 20.11
C ASP A 820 22.55 9.95 20.30
N LEU A 821 22.01 8.75 20.59
CA LEU A 821 20.58 8.55 20.76
C LEU A 821 20.00 9.38 21.91
N GLY A 822 20.75 9.51 23.01
CA GLY A 822 20.34 10.31 24.17
C GLY A 822 20.21 11.79 23.81
N ALA A 823 21.21 12.35 23.14
CA ALA A 823 21.22 13.74 22.67
C ALA A 823 20.08 13.99 21.65
N ALA A 824 19.83 13.06 20.74
CA ALA A 824 18.73 13.15 19.78
C ALA A 824 17.36 13.15 20.48
N LEU A 825 17.16 12.29 21.49
CA LEU A 825 15.95 12.27 22.32
C LEU A 825 15.78 13.56 23.14
N GLN A 826 16.86 14.08 23.72
CA GLN A 826 16.82 15.36 24.45
C GLN A 826 16.43 16.52 23.53
N MET A 827 16.93 16.53 22.29
CA MET A 827 16.53 17.53 21.30
C MET A 827 15.04 17.40 20.92
N CYS A 828 14.49 16.18 20.87
CA CYS A 828 13.05 15.97 20.69
C CYS A 828 12.22 16.52 21.86
N LEU A 829 12.67 16.32 23.10
CA LEU A 829 11.99 16.88 24.29
C LEU A 829 12.06 18.40 24.32
N LYS A 830 13.20 18.99 23.93
CA LYS A 830 13.34 20.44 23.77
C LYS A 830 12.44 20.97 22.65
N ALA A 831 12.23 20.22 21.57
CA ALA A 831 11.23 20.56 20.57
C ALA A 831 9.81 20.55 21.13
N GLY A 832 9.49 19.61 22.02
CA GLY A 832 8.24 19.58 22.76
C GLY A 832 8.03 20.81 23.66
N GLU A 833 9.06 21.23 24.38
CA GLU A 833 9.09 22.45 25.20
C GLU A 833 8.81 23.70 24.36
N VAL A 834 9.57 23.90 23.28
CA VAL A 834 9.42 25.08 22.43
C VAL A 834 8.10 25.04 21.67
N ASN A 835 7.60 23.86 21.29
CA ASN A 835 6.27 23.76 20.69
C ASN A 835 5.16 24.16 21.68
N ALA A 836 5.32 23.93 22.99
CA ALA A 836 4.38 24.44 23.99
C ALA A 836 4.35 25.99 23.99
N LEU A 837 5.54 26.63 23.92
CA LEU A 837 5.65 28.09 23.75
C LEU A 837 5.00 28.55 22.43
N VAL A 838 5.23 27.84 21.32
CA VAL A 838 4.63 28.18 20.03
C VAL A 838 3.11 28.11 20.09
N MET A 839 2.53 27.05 20.66
CA MET A 839 1.07 26.93 20.78
C MET A 839 0.50 28.01 21.72
N GLN A 840 1.23 28.40 22.78
CA GLN A 840 0.88 29.56 23.59
C GLN A 840 0.85 30.85 22.75
N LYS A 841 1.87 31.11 21.94
CA LYS A 841 1.94 32.29 21.07
C LYS A 841 0.86 32.29 19.98
N LEU A 842 0.53 31.12 19.44
CA LEU A 842 -0.58 30.98 18.51
C LEU A 842 -1.93 31.22 19.20
N TYR A 843 -2.12 30.76 20.45
CA TYR A 843 -3.31 31.11 21.23
C TYR A 843 -3.40 32.61 21.51
N GLU A 844 -2.29 33.26 21.91
CA GLU A 844 -2.21 34.72 22.09
C GLU A 844 -2.58 35.47 20.80
N ALA A 845 -2.10 34.99 19.64
CA ALA A 845 -2.46 35.53 18.34
C ALA A 845 -3.95 35.38 18.07
N ASN A 846 -4.47 34.14 18.09
CA ASN A 846 -5.88 33.85 17.78
C ASN A 846 -6.84 34.58 18.73
N SER A 847 -6.47 34.77 20.00
CA SER A 847 -7.28 35.49 20.99
C SER A 847 -7.47 36.98 20.66
N LYS A 848 -6.66 37.56 19.77
CA LYS A 848 -6.92 38.91 19.21
C LYS A 848 -8.22 38.96 18.40
N LEU A 849 -8.72 37.83 17.92
CA LEU A 849 -10.03 37.69 17.27
C LEU A 849 -11.18 37.47 18.29
N GLY A 850 -10.87 37.54 19.59
CA GLY A 850 -11.76 37.15 20.69
C GLY A 850 -11.42 35.77 21.21
N VAL A 851 -11.65 35.53 22.51
CA VAL A 851 -11.46 34.21 23.09
C VAL A 851 -12.58 33.26 22.59
N PRO A 852 -12.29 31.98 22.32
CA PRO A 852 -13.31 31.01 21.92
C PRO A 852 -14.44 30.92 22.95
N GLU A 853 -15.69 31.11 22.50
CA GLU A 853 -16.88 30.93 23.32
C GLU A 853 -17.78 29.80 22.79
N PRO A 854 -18.47 29.04 23.67
CA PRO A 854 -19.41 28.00 23.27
C PRO A 854 -20.41 28.50 22.22
N THR A 855 -20.44 27.83 21.07
CA THR A 855 -21.20 28.26 19.89
C THR A 855 -21.84 27.06 19.20
N GLU A 856 -23.14 27.14 18.93
CA GLU A 856 -23.83 26.25 18.00
C GLU A 856 -23.51 26.64 16.55
N VAL A 857 -22.95 25.72 15.79
CA VAL A 857 -22.60 25.91 14.37
C VAL A 857 -23.60 25.15 13.50
N PRO A 858 -24.32 25.81 12.60
CA PRO A 858 -25.23 25.13 11.68
C PRO A 858 -24.45 24.31 10.64
N VAL A 859 -24.94 23.10 10.36
CA VAL A 859 -24.47 22.19 9.30
C VAL A 859 -25.55 22.05 8.23
N THR A 860 -26.19 23.18 7.92
CA THR A 860 -27.29 23.26 6.95
C THR A 860 -27.02 24.34 5.92
N PRO A 861 -27.47 24.17 4.66
CA PRO A 861 -27.36 25.21 3.65
C PRO A 861 -28.06 26.52 4.04
N ARG A 862 -27.42 27.65 3.70
CA ARG A 862 -27.99 28.99 3.70
C ARG A 862 -27.99 29.51 2.26
N GLU A 863 -29.15 30.00 1.81
CA GLU A 863 -29.35 30.52 0.45
C GLU A 863 -28.33 31.63 0.12
N GLY A 864 -27.69 31.53 -1.05
CA GLY A 864 -26.67 32.48 -1.51
C GLY A 864 -25.49 31.82 -2.22
N LYS A 865 -24.56 32.65 -2.69
CA LYS A 865 -23.25 32.21 -3.21
C LYS A 865 -22.34 31.82 -2.05
N GLY A 866 -21.42 30.89 -2.29
CA GLY A 866 -20.60 30.30 -1.23
C GLY A 866 -19.11 30.24 -1.59
N ILE A 867 -18.27 30.49 -0.60
CA ILE A 867 -16.86 30.08 -0.56
C ILE A 867 -16.71 29.05 0.54
N LEU A 868 -16.11 27.90 0.25
CA LEU A 868 -15.71 26.89 1.23
C LEU A 868 -14.26 27.11 1.62
N ILE A 869 -13.99 27.46 2.87
CA ILE A 869 -12.64 27.61 3.40
C ILE A 869 -12.24 26.40 4.23
N SER A 870 -11.09 25.82 3.91
CA SER A 870 -10.49 24.66 4.57
C SER A 870 -9.06 24.99 5.00
N GLY A 871 -8.53 24.24 5.96
CA GLY A 871 -7.23 24.52 6.56
C GLY A 871 -7.39 25.01 8.00
N HIS A 872 -6.49 25.91 8.43
CA HIS A 872 -6.38 26.31 9.83
C HIS A 872 -6.31 27.83 10.05
N ASP A 873 -6.11 28.62 8.99
CA ASP A 873 -5.63 29.99 9.14
C ASP A 873 -6.77 30.99 9.39
N LEU A 874 -6.90 31.43 10.64
CA LEU A 874 -7.94 32.37 11.07
C LEU A 874 -7.69 33.80 10.58
N PHE A 875 -6.45 34.20 10.30
CA PHE A 875 -6.11 35.55 9.84
C PHE A 875 -6.33 35.69 8.33
N MET A 876 -6.07 34.64 7.55
CA MET A 876 -6.49 34.55 6.15
C MET A 876 -8.02 34.59 6.04
N LEU A 877 -8.73 33.88 6.91
CA LEU A 877 -10.19 33.99 7.00
C LEU A 877 -10.64 35.41 7.34
N LYS A 878 -10.03 36.04 8.35
CA LYS A 878 -10.35 37.43 8.72
C LYS A 878 -10.14 38.39 7.54
N SER A 879 -9.02 38.28 6.83
CA SER A 879 -8.70 39.08 5.64
C SER A 879 -9.74 38.88 4.53
N LEU A 880 -10.16 37.63 4.26
CA LEU A 880 -11.23 37.34 3.30
C LEU A 880 -12.57 37.99 3.72
N LEU A 881 -12.98 37.85 4.98
CA LEU A 881 -14.23 38.42 5.47
C LEU A 881 -14.22 39.95 5.40
N ASP A 882 -13.10 40.59 5.73
CA ASP A 882 -12.93 42.04 5.63
C ASP A 882 -12.95 42.51 4.17
N TYR A 883 -12.35 41.75 3.27
CA TYR A 883 -12.42 42.01 1.84
C TYR A 883 -13.87 41.91 1.32
N LEU A 884 -14.62 40.87 1.70
CA LEU A 884 -16.01 40.71 1.29
C LEU A 884 -16.90 41.86 1.77
N LYS A 885 -16.67 42.37 2.98
CA LYS A 885 -17.35 43.57 3.49
C LYS A 885 -16.96 44.84 2.74
N SER A 886 -15.66 45.11 2.61
CA SER A 886 -15.14 46.36 2.05
C SER A 886 -15.32 46.47 0.53
N SER A 887 -15.31 45.35 -0.20
CA SER A 887 -15.52 45.29 -1.65
C SER A 887 -16.99 45.33 -2.08
N GLY A 888 -17.93 45.40 -1.13
CA GLY A 888 -19.37 45.30 -1.41
C GLY A 888 -19.81 43.89 -1.85
N SER A 889 -19.02 42.85 -1.55
CA SER A 889 -19.28 41.45 -1.91
C SER A 889 -19.92 40.64 -0.79
N SER A 890 -20.76 41.28 0.01
CA SER A 890 -21.47 40.64 1.14
C SER A 890 -22.59 39.70 0.70
N ASP A 891 -22.83 39.56 -0.61
CA ASP A 891 -23.70 38.55 -1.23
C ASP A 891 -23.07 37.13 -1.27
N VAL A 892 -21.76 37.03 -1.03
CA VAL A 892 -21.03 35.77 -0.96
C VAL A 892 -20.81 35.38 0.51
N LEU A 893 -21.33 34.22 0.90
CA LEU A 893 -21.20 33.66 2.22
C LEU A 893 -19.99 32.73 2.33
N VAL A 894 -19.44 32.58 3.53
CA VAL A 894 -18.29 31.70 3.79
C VAL A 894 -18.72 30.51 4.65
N TYR A 895 -18.41 29.31 4.17
CA TYR A 895 -18.59 28.04 4.90
C TYR A 895 -17.22 27.52 5.31
N THR A 896 -17.12 26.97 6.52
CA THR A 896 -15.89 26.31 6.98
C THR A 896 -15.91 24.81 6.66
N HIS A 897 -14.74 24.21 6.51
CA HIS A 897 -14.55 22.77 6.34
C HIS A 897 -13.36 22.28 7.19
N GLY A 898 -13.44 21.04 7.70
CA GLY A 898 -12.38 20.42 8.49
C GLY A 898 -11.96 21.27 9.70
N GLU A 899 -10.66 21.58 9.77
CA GLU A 899 -10.03 22.33 10.87
C GLU A 899 -10.41 23.82 10.91
N MET A 900 -11.19 24.33 9.96
CA MET A 900 -11.78 25.67 10.05
C MET A 900 -13.06 25.70 10.88
N LEU A 901 -13.60 24.55 11.32
CA LEU A 901 -14.81 24.50 12.17
C LEU A 901 -14.73 25.44 13.40
N PRO A 902 -13.63 25.48 14.17
CA PRO A 902 -13.52 26.34 15.36
C PRO A 902 -13.55 27.84 15.08
N ALA A 903 -13.41 28.29 13.83
CA ALA A 903 -13.50 29.72 13.50
C ALA A 903 -14.83 30.34 13.97
N HIS A 904 -15.89 29.54 14.06
CA HIS A 904 -17.20 29.96 14.54
C HIS A 904 -17.23 30.32 16.04
N SER A 905 -16.25 29.93 16.86
CA SER A 905 -16.22 30.34 18.28
C SER A 905 -15.62 31.73 18.51
N TYR A 906 -14.97 32.33 17.51
CA TYR A 906 -14.28 33.62 17.65
C TYR A 906 -15.21 34.80 17.37
N LYS A 907 -15.32 35.72 18.34
CA LYS A 907 -16.23 36.88 18.28
C LYS A 907 -16.02 37.74 17.03
N ALA A 908 -14.78 38.12 16.72
CA ALA A 908 -14.47 39.00 15.59
C ALA A 908 -14.81 38.39 14.23
N LEU A 909 -14.85 37.05 14.12
CA LEU A 909 -15.25 36.35 12.91
C LEU A 909 -16.77 36.21 12.82
N LYS A 910 -17.45 35.89 13.93
CA LYS A 910 -18.91 35.80 14.02
C LYS A 910 -19.62 37.11 13.72
N GLU A 911 -19.17 38.21 14.31
CA GLU A 911 -19.75 39.55 14.15
C GLU A 911 -19.65 40.07 12.70
N THR A 912 -18.94 39.35 11.82
CA THR A 912 -18.98 39.65 10.39
C THR A 912 -20.34 39.40 9.77
N GLY A 913 -21.11 38.42 10.28
CA GLY A 913 -22.39 37.97 9.73
C GLY A 913 -22.27 37.18 8.42
N LEU A 914 -21.05 36.95 7.92
CA LEU A 914 -20.75 36.30 6.64
C LEU A 914 -20.42 34.81 6.77
N LEU A 915 -20.12 34.33 7.98
CA LEU A 915 -19.97 32.89 8.26
C LEU A 915 -21.35 32.22 8.23
N ALA A 916 -21.58 31.34 7.26
CA ALA A 916 -22.88 30.70 7.06
C ALA A 916 -23.05 29.41 7.88
N GLY A 917 -21.98 28.63 8.06
CA GLY A 917 -22.02 27.35 8.75
C GLY A 917 -20.79 26.50 8.45
N HIS A 918 -20.88 25.21 8.76
CA HIS A 918 -19.87 24.21 8.47
C HIS A 918 -20.36 23.25 7.39
N PHE A 919 -19.50 22.85 6.45
CA PHE A 919 -19.80 21.90 5.39
C PHE A 919 -18.81 20.75 5.43
N GLY A 920 -19.31 19.52 5.39
CA GLY A 920 -18.49 18.32 5.33
C GLY A 920 -17.98 17.84 6.68
N GLY A 921 -16.91 17.05 6.66
CA GLY A 921 -16.26 16.48 7.83
C GLY A 921 -14.74 16.68 7.83
N ALA A 922 -14.01 15.62 8.15
CA ALA A 922 -12.54 15.63 8.12
C ALA A 922 -11.96 15.60 6.70
N TRP A 923 -10.71 16.05 6.58
CA TRP A 923 -10.05 16.36 5.32
C TRP A 923 -10.03 15.23 4.28
N GLN A 924 -9.94 13.96 4.70
CA GLN A 924 -9.83 12.82 3.80
C GLN A 924 -11.07 12.63 2.91
N ARG A 925 -12.20 13.25 3.30
CA ARG A 925 -13.48 13.16 2.58
C ARG A 925 -13.64 14.23 1.51
N GLN A 926 -12.68 15.14 1.35
CA GLN A 926 -12.78 16.25 0.39
C GLN A 926 -13.14 15.81 -1.04
N ALA A 927 -12.63 14.66 -1.52
CA ALA A 927 -12.91 14.16 -2.86
C ALA A 927 -14.37 13.70 -3.04
N VAL A 928 -15.04 13.36 -1.93
CA VAL A 928 -16.45 13.00 -1.87
C VAL A 928 -17.32 14.24 -1.59
N GLU A 929 -16.84 15.18 -0.78
CA GLU A 929 -17.65 16.30 -0.28
C GLU A 929 -17.58 17.55 -1.18
N PHE A 930 -16.39 17.92 -1.66
CA PHE A 930 -16.19 19.14 -2.47
C PHE A 930 -16.96 19.16 -3.80
N PRO A 931 -17.18 18.03 -4.50
CA PRO A 931 -18.08 18.01 -5.66
C PRO A 931 -19.49 18.51 -5.35
N HIS A 932 -19.96 18.35 -4.11
CA HIS A 932 -21.31 18.73 -3.68
C HIS A 932 -21.42 20.17 -3.17
N PHE A 933 -20.30 20.86 -2.95
CA PHE A 933 -20.33 22.27 -2.55
C PHE A 933 -20.55 23.16 -3.79
N PRO A 934 -21.63 23.95 -3.89
CA PRO A 934 -21.95 24.72 -5.09
C PRO A 934 -21.30 26.11 -5.09
N GLY A 935 -19.98 26.18 -4.87
CA GLY A 935 -19.23 27.43 -4.71
C GLY A 935 -17.72 27.27 -4.93
N ALA A 936 -16.95 28.35 -4.75
CA ALA A 936 -15.48 28.27 -4.84
C ALA A 936 -14.89 27.66 -3.56
N ILE A 937 -13.71 27.06 -3.65
CA ILE A 937 -13.06 26.36 -2.53
C ILE A 937 -11.66 26.96 -2.33
N LEU A 938 -11.31 27.22 -1.07
CA LEU A 938 -10.04 27.81 -0.66
C LEU A 938 -9.36 26.91 0.38
N ALA A 939 -8.14 26.44 0.09
CA ALA A 939 -7.29 25.78 1.08
C ALA A 939 -6.25 26.76 1.62
N THR A 940 -6.29 27.04 2.93
CA THR A 940 -5.31 27.91 3.58
C THR A 940 -4.09 27.17 4.09
N THR A 941 -4.25 25.89 4.43
CA THR A 941 -3.19 24.98 4.91
C THR A 941 -3.48 23.55 4.48
N ASN A 942 -2.74 22.57 5.01
CA ASN A 942 -3.13 21.17 4.89
C ASN A 942 -4.49 20.88 5.57
N CYS A 943 -5.23 19.87 5.13
CA CYS A 943 -4.84 18.85 4.15
C CYS A 943 -5.53 19.05 2.80
N LEU A 944 -4.76 19.41 1.78
CA LEU A 944 -5.19 19.38 0.39
C LEU A 944 -4.76 18.05 -0.25
N THR A 945 -5.73 17.18 -0.55
CA THR A 945 -5.51 16.03 -1.44
C THR A 945 -5.73 16.44 -2.91
N GLU A 946 -5.42 15.54 -3.84
CA GLU A 946 -5.56 15.80 -5.28
C GLU A 946 -6.93 16.37 -5.65
N PRO A 947 -6.99 17.63 -6.15
CA PRO A 947 -8.21 18.22 -6.68
C PRO A 947 -8.76 17.41 -7.85
N LYS A 948 -10.04 17.06 -7.78
CA LYS A 948 -10.72 16.25 -8.80
C LYS A 948 -11.44 17.15 -9.80
N GLU A 949 -11.58 16.66 -11.03
CA GLU A 949 -12.21 17.38 -12.15
C GLU A 949 -13.54 18.09 -11.81
N PRO A 950 -14.47 17.55 -10.99
CA PRO A 950 -15.73 18.24 -10.66
C PRO A 950 -15.59 19.58 -9.91
N TYR A 951 -14.43 19.88 -9.34
CA TYR A 951 -14.21 21.10 -8.55
C TYR A 951 -12.83 21.74 -8.71
N LYS A 952 -11.93 21.14 -9.50
CA LYS A 952 -10.55 21.60 -9.69
C LYS A 952 -10.44 23.04 -10.18
N ASP A 953 -11.28 23.43 -11.14
CA ASP A 953 -11.26 24.78 -11.75
C ASP A 953 -11.75 25.90 -10.80
N ARG A 954 -12.40 25.53 -9.70
CA ARG A 954 -12.91 26.43 -8.65
C ARG A 954 -12.18 26.23 -7.31
N MET A 955 -11.01 25.60 -7.34
CA MET A 955 -10.13 25.37 -6.19
C MET A 955 -8.97 26.36 -6.20
N PHE A 956 -8.79 27.06 -5.08
CA PHE A 956 -7.75 28.05 -4.84
C PHE A 956 -6.92 27.69 -3.61
N THR A 957 -5.69 28.19 -3.57
CA THR A 957 -4.80 28.04 -2.42
C THR A 957 -4.29 29.39 -1.93
N VAL A 958 -3.88 29.48 -0.67
CA VAL A 958 -3.13 30.61 -0.08
C VAL A 958 -2.03 30.08 0.83
N GLY A 959 -1.11 30.95 1.23
CA GLY A 959 -0.02 30.58 2.13
C GLY A 959 0.95 29.57 1.49
N ALA A 960 1.42 28.64 2.32
CA ALA A 960 2.31 27.56 1.92
C ALA A 960 1.67 26.51 0.98
N VAL A 961 0.34 26.53 0.81
CA VAL A 961 -0.38 25.48 0.05
C VAL A 961 -0.21 25.63 -1.45
N GLY A 962 0.07 24.51 -2.13
CA GLY A 962 0.23 24.47 -3.58
C GLY A 962 -0.21 23.15 -4.20
N TRP A 963 -0.87 23.23 -5.35
CA TRP A 963 -1.18 22.07 -6.19
C TRP A 963 -1.13 22.47 -7.67
N PRO A 964 -0.56 21.63 -8.57
CA PRO A 964 -0.51 21.92 -10.00
C PRO A 964 -1.89 22.24 -10.59
N GLY A 965 -2.02 23.43 -11.18
CA GLY A 965 -3.26 23.92 -11.79
C GLY A 965 -4.22 24.64 -10.83
N CYS A 966 -3.96 24.66 -9.52
CA CYS A 966 -4.70 25.50 -8.58
C CYS A 966 -4.00 26.85 -8.42
N LYS A 967 -4.75 27.94 -8.55
CA LYS A 967 -4.19 29.29 -8.40
C LYS A 967 -3.93 29.60 -6.91
N ASN A 968 -2.68 29.89 -6.56
CA ASN A 968 -2.34 30.47 -5.27
C ASN A 968 -2.59 31.99 -5.29
N LEU A 969 -3.26 32.53 -4.27
CA LEU A 969 -3.70 33.93 -4.24
C LEU A 969 -2.75 34.86 -3.46
N GLY A 970 -1.74 34.32 -2.78
CA GLY A 970 -0.80 35.08 -1.95
C GLY A 970 -0.37 34.30 -0.71
N THR A 971 0.76 34.69 -0.12
CA THR A 971 1.37 33.99 1.03
C THR A 971 1.06 34.62 2.38
N VAL A 972 0.76 35.93 2.44
CA VAL A 972 0.44 36.66 3.68
C VAL A 972 -0.82 37.51 3.51
N PRO A 973 -1.64 37.72 4.57
CA PRO A 973 -2.96 38.35 4.48
C PRO A 973 -3.01 39.69 3.74
N GLU A 974 -1.98 40.53 3.86
CA GLU A 974 -1.92 41.87 3.28
C GLU A 974 -1.59 41.86 1.78
N LYS A 975 -1.11 40.73 1.26
CA LYS A 975 -0.69 40.58 -0.14
C LYS A 975 -1.59 39.63 -0.93
N VAL A 976 -2.69 39.16 -0.35
CA VAL A 976 -3.62 38.24 -1.04
C VAL A 976 -4.50 39.01 -2.03
N ASP A 977 -4.60 38.49 -3.26
CA ASP A 977 -5.60 38.94 -4.24
C ASP A 977 -6.86 38.07 -4.14
N TRP A 978 -7.86 38.55 -3.39
CA TRP A 978 -9.12 37.83 -3.18
C TRP A 978 -10.08 37.89 -4.38
N LYS A 979 -9.85 38.78 -5.35
CA LYS A 979 -10.79 39.03 -6.45
C LYS A 979 -11.11 37.76 -7.28
N PRO A 980 -10.12 36.94 -7.71
CA PRO A 980 -10.39 35.74 -8.50
C PRO A 980 -11.27 34.71 -7.77
N LEU A 981 -11.10 34.57 -6.46
CA LEU A 981 -11.89 33.65 -5.64
C LEU A 981 -13.36 34.09 -5.58
N VAL A 982 -13.59 35.39 -5.36
CA VAL A 982 -14.95 35.96 -5.27
C VAL A 982 -15.66 35.90 -6.61
N GLU A 983 -14.96 36.20 -7.72
CA GLU A 983 -15.51 36.09 -9.06
C GLU A 983 -15.89 34.63 -9.39
N SER A 984 -15.04 33.66 -9.04
CA SER A 984 -15.35 32.23 -9.17
C SER A 984 -16.61 31.85 -8.36
N ALA A 985 -16.68 32.25 -7.08
CA ALA A 985 -17.83 31.95 -6.23
C ALA A 985 -19.16 32.52 -6.76
N ARG A 986 -19.13 33.71 -7.37
CA ARG A 986 -20.31 34.33 -8.00
C ARG A 986 -20.75 33.60 -9.26
N GLY A 987 -19.80 33.03 -10.02
CA GLY A 987 -20.06 32.23 -11.21
C GLY A 987 -20.74 30.89 -10.93
N GLU A 988 -20.56 30.34 -9.73
CA GLU A 988 -21.13 29.04 -9.33
C GLU A 988 -22.63 29.11 -9.04
N ARG A 989 -23.29 27.95 -8.95
CA ARG A 989 -24.75 27.87 -8.69
C ARG A 989 -25.15 28.54 -7.37
N GLY A 990 -24.40 28.33 -6.29
CA GLY A 990 -24.80 28.65 -4.92
C GLY A 990 -25.88 27.72 -4.36
N PHE A 991 -26.22 27.92 -3.09
CA PHE A 991 -27.36 27.26 -2.44
C PHE A 991 -28.65 28.02 -2.70
N ARG A 992 -29.74 27.28 -2.94
CA ARG A 992 -31.09 27.80 -3.19
C ARG A 992 -31.99 27.57 -1.97
N SER A 993 -33.10 28.31 -1.89
CA SER A 993 -34.10 28.16 -0.82
C SER A 993 -34.68 26.75 -0.62
N ASN A 994 -34.62 25.88 -1.64
CA ASN A 994 -35.06 24.50 -1.59
C ASN A 994 -33.96 23.49 -1.19
N ASP A 995 -32.70 23.91 -1.08
CA ASP A 995 -31.62 23.06 -0.57
C ASP A 995 -31.73 22.99 0.96
N LYS A 996 -32.39 21.96 1.49
CA LYS A 996 -32.68 21.82 2.94
C LYS A 996 -31.57 21.12 3.74
N SER A 997 -30.73 20.35 3.07
CA SER A 997 -29.59 19.64 3.64
C SER A 997 -28.45 19.57 2.62
N PHE A 998 -27.23 19.31 3.08
CA PHE A 998 -26.15 18.99 2.15
C PHE A 998 -26.38 17.62 1.48
N SER A 999 -25.86 17.45 0.27
CA SER A 999 -26.16 16.29 -0.60
C SER A 999 -25.05 15.24 -0.67
N TYR A 1000 -23.98 15.39 0.13
CA TYR A 1000 -22.90 14.41 0.20
C TYR A 1000 -23.29 13.21 1.09
N PRO A 1001 -22.76 12.00 0.83
CA PRO A 1001 -23.01 10.84 1.68
C PRO A 1001 -22.38 11.02 3.06
N VAL A 1002 -23.06 10.54 4.11
CA VAL A 1002 -22.51 10.50 5.47
C VAL A 1002 -21.35 9.51 5.55
N ARG A 1003 -20.44 9.70 6.50
CA ARG A 1003 -19.35 8.76 6.75
C ARG A 1003 -19.89 7.37 7.14
N PRO A 1004 -19.30 6.26 6.68
CA PRO A 1004 -19.61 4.94 7.22
C PRO A 1004 -19.50 4.93 8.74
N GLY A 1005 -20.58 4.51 9.41
CA GLY A 1005 -20.69 4.52 10.88
C GLY A 1005 -20.88 5.89 11.53
N GLY A 1006 -20.87 6.99 10.76
CA GLY A 1006 -21.15 8.33 11.26
C GLY A 1006 -22.63 8.69 11.22
N ARG A 1007 -23.01 9.75 11.95
CA ARG A 1007 -24.38 10.28 12.01
C ARG A 1007 -24.49 11.63 11.31
N ALA A 1008 -25.62 11.87 10.64
CA ALA A 1008 -25.95 13.20 10.16
C ALA A 1008 -26.34 14.08 11.35
N VAL A 1009 -25.81 15.29 11.41
CA VAL A 1009 -26.11 16.29 12.44
C VAL A 1009 -26.46 17.61 11.77
N ASP A 1010 -27.47 18.31 12.31
CA ASP A 1010 -27.87 19.63 11.80
C ASP A 1010 -27.05 20.76 12.44
N LYS A 1011 -26.43 20.49 13.58
CA LYS A 1011 -25.62 21.43 14.36
C LYS A 1011 -24.43 20.74 15.02
N LEU A 1012 -23.36 21.50 15.22
CA LEU A 1012 -22.18 21.11 15.98
C LEU A 1012 -21.92 22.13 17.10
N MET A 1013 -21.49 21.64 18.27
CA MET A 1013 -21.10 22.51 19.39
C MET A 1013 -19.59 22.68 19.43
N VAL A 1014 -19.11 23.93 19.40
CA VAL A 1014 -17.67 24.26 19.46
C VAL A 1014 -17.38 25.39 20.44
N GLY A 1015 -16.11 25.67 20.69
CA GLY A 1015 -15.68 26.85 21.46
C GLY A 1015 -15.46 26.58 22.94
N PHE A 1016 -15.19 25.33 23.32
CA PHE A 1016 -14.83 24.96 24.69
C PHE A 1016 -13.32 25.10 24.90
N GLY A 1017 -12.76 26.27 24.60
CA GLY A 1017 -11.38 26.60 24.95
C GLY A 1017 -11.17 26.60 26.46
N HIS A 1018 -9.92 26.70 26.92
CA HIS A 1018 -9.62 26.60 28.36
C HIS A 1018 -10.32 27.67 29.20
N GLU A 1019 -10.49 28.89 28.70
CA GLU A 1019 -11.25 29.92 29.44
C GLU A 1019 -12.72 29.54 29.65
N ALA A 1020 -13.37 28.97 28.63
CA ALA A 1020 -14.75 28.50 28.73
C ALA A 1020 -14.88 27.33 29.72
N VAL A 1021 -13.97 26.36 29.63
CA VAL A 1021 -13.97 25.18 30.53
C VAL A 1021 -13.64 25.58 31.96
N LEU A 1022 -12.63 26.41 32.17
CA LEU A 1022 -12.21 26.87 33.49
C LEU A 1022 -13.20 27.87 34.11
N GLY A 1023 -13.92 28.64 33.30
CA GLY A 1023 -15.06 29.44 33.76
C GLY A 1023 -16.18 28.60 34.37
N ALA A 1024 -16.33 27.34 33.93
CA ALA A 1024 -17.25 26.36 34.48
C ALA A 1024 -16.62 25.46 35.56
N ALA A 1025 -15.39 25.74 36.01
CA ALA A 1025 -14.68 24.88 36.96
C ALA A 1025 -15.46 24.58 38.25
N PRO A 1026 -16.17 25.52 38.92
CA PRO A 1026 -16.95 25.19 40.12
C PRO A 1026 -17.97 24.08 39.87
N THR A 1027 -18.73 24.17 38.77
CA THR A 1027 -19.71 23.17 38.36
C THR A 1027 -19.07 21.83 38.01
N ILE A 1028 -17.93 21.85 37.32
CA ILE A 1028 -17.17 20.64 36.98
C ILE A 1028 -16.67 19.94 38.25
N ILE A 1029 -16.11 20.69 39.21
CA ILE A 1029 -15.60 20.15 40.47
C ILE A 1029 -16.73 19.55 41.31
N GLU A 1030 -17.88 20.23 41.40
CA GLU A 1030 -19.06 19.70 42.07
C GLU A 1030 -19.56 18.41 41.40
N ALA A 1031 -19.56 18.36 40.06
CA ALA A 1031 -19.96 17.17 39.32
C ALA A 1031 -19.00 15.99 39.51
N ILE A 1032 -17.69 16.24 39.64
CA ILE A 1032 -16.70 15.22 40.03
C ILE A 1032 -17.00 14.72 41.45
N LYS A 1033 -17.16 15.63 42.42
CA LYS A 1033 -17.45 15.29 43.83
C LYS A 1033 -18.77 14.52 43.99
N ALA A 1034 -19.76 14.81 43.16
CA ALA A 1034 -21.05 14.13 43.15
C ALA A 1034 -21.05 12.79 42.38
N GLY A 1035 -19.92 12.41 41.76
CA GLY A 1035 -19.82 11.20 40.93
C GLY A 1035 -20.53 11.31 39.58
N ALA A 1036 -21.00 12.50 39.20
CA ALA A 1036 -21.60 12.75 37.89
C ALA A 1036 -20.54 12.80 36.77
N ILE A 1037 -19.28 13.08 37.11
CA ILE A 1037 -18.12 12.92 36.24
C ILE A 1037 -17.19 11.90 36.89
N THR A 1038 -16.99 10.75 36.25
CA THR A 1038 -16.02 9.75 36.72
C THR A 1038 -14.64 9.94 36.09
N ARG A 1039 -14.60 10.42 34.84
CA ARG A 1039 -13.34 10.54 34.08
C ARG A 1039 -13.45 11.51 32.90
N PHE A 1040 -12.35 12.19 32.61
CA PHE A 1040 -12.11 12.92 31.37
C PHE A 1040 -11.36 12.04 30.37
N HIS A 1041 -11.75 12.10 29.10
CA HIS A 1041 -11.07 11.42 28.01
C HIS A 1041 -10.73 12.44 26.94
N LEU A 1042 -9.45 12.68 26.69
CA LEU A 1042 -9.03 13.42 25.52
C LEU A 1042 -8.94 12.45 24.34
N ILE A 1043 -9.88 12.56 23.41
CA ILE A 1043 -9.95 11.74 22.19
C ILE A 1043 -9.93 12.69 21.00
N GLY A 1044 -8.82 12.74 20.28
CA GLY A 1044 -8.66 13.70 19.19
C GLY A 1044 -7.27 13.73 18.59
N GLY A 1045 -6.97 14.78 17.83
CA GLY A 1045 -5.74 14.90 17.04
C GLY A 1045 -6.07 14.94 15.55
N CYS A 1046 -5.42 14.10 14.74
CA CYS A 1046 -5.60 14.11 13.29
C CYS A 1046 -6.29 12.84 12.76
N ASP A 1047 -7.36 13.04 11.98
CA ASP A 1047 -8.06 11.98 11.26
C ASP A 1047 -7.34 11.60 9.95
N GLY A 1048 -7.78 10.53 9.29
CA GLY A 1048 -7.25 10.05 8.02
C GLY A 1048 -8.22 9.09 7.30
N PHE A 1049 -7.80 8.52 6.16
CA PHE A 1049 -8.61 7.53 5.44
C PHE A 1049 -9.07 6.37 6.34
N GLU A 1050 -10.22 5.80 5.98
CA GLU A 1050 -10.84 4.67 6.70
C GLU A 1050 -9.92 3.44 6.80
N GLY A 1051 -10.16 2.63 7.81
CA GLY A 1051 -9.31 1.51 8.23
C GLY A 1051 -9.59 1.21 9.70
N ASN A 1052 -8.56 1.11 10.52
CA ASN A 1052 -8.69 0.92 11.97
C ASN A 1052 -9.14 2.20 12.73
N ARG A 1053 -9.60 3.24 12.02
CA ARG A 1053 -10.03 4.52 12.62
C ARG A 1053 -11.46 4.51 13.15
N SER A 1054 -12.26 3.48 12.85
CA SER A 1054 -13.56 3.29 13.54
C SER A 1054 -13.37 3.16 15.05
N TYR A 1055 -12.22 2.64 15.48
CA TYR A 1055 -11.79 2.54 16.87
C TYR A 1055 -12.13 3.79 17.70
N TYR A 1056 -11.92 5.01 17.18
CA TYR A 1056 -12.18 6.21 17.98
C TYR A 1056 -13.67 6.46 18.22
N SER A 1057 -14.52 6.18 17.23
CA SER A 1057 -15.98 6.23 17.40
C SER A 1057 -16.46 5.10 18.30
N ASP A 1058 -15.91 3.90 18.11
CA ASP A 1058 -16.25 2.70 18.90
C ASP A 1058 -15.84 2.89 20.37
N LEU A 1059 -14.66 3.48 20.62
CA LEU A 1059 -14.19 3.85 21.96
C LEU A 1059 -15.15 4.83 22.62
N VAL A 1060 -15.59 5.88 21.92
CA VAL A 1060 -16.56 6.84 22.45
C VAL A 1060 -17.87 6.15 22.86
N GLU A 1061 -18.32 5.13 22.12
CA GLU A 1061 -19.50 4.35 22.51
C GLU A 1061 -19.25 3.42 23.70
N ALA A 1062 -18.05 2.86 23.83
CA ALA A 1062 -17.68 1.97 24.93
C ALA A 1062 -17.46 2.70 26.28
N LEU A 1063 -17.25 4.03 26.26
CA LEU A 1063 -17.06 4.81 27.49
C LEU A 1063 -18.30 4.86 28.38
N GLU A 1064 -18.07 4.96 29.70
CA GLU A 1064 -19.15 5.08 30.69
C GLU A 1064 -20.00 6.34 30.46
N PRO A 1065 -21.32 6.31 30.76
CA PRO A 1065 -22.19 7.48 30.64
C PRO A 1065 -21.75 8.70 31.47
N THR A 1066 -20.95 8.47 32.51
CA THR A 1066 -20.39 9.51 33.39
C THR A 1066 -19.08 10.09 32.87
N SER A 1067 -18.55 9.65 31.73
CA SER A 1067 -17.37 10.22 31.10
C SER A 1067 -17.63 11.61 30.51
N VAL A 1068 -16.60 12.44 30.47
CA VAL A 1068 -16.56 13.71 29.71
C VAL A 1068 -15.45 13.61 28.67
N ILE A 1069 -15.75 13.91 27.41
CA ILE A 1069 -14.85 13.78 26.29
C ILE A 1069 -14.37 15.17 25.89
N LEU A 1070 -13.05 15.37 25.94
CA LEU A 1070 -12.38 16.53 25.35
C LEU A 1070 -11.93 16.12 23.95
N THR A 1071 -12.29 16.87 22.92
CA THR A 1071 -11.83 16.60 21.55
C THR A 1071 -11.25 17.83 20.90
N LEU A 1072 -10.38 17.61 19.92
CA LEU A 1072 -9.65 18.67 19.23
C LEU A 1072 -9.11 18.15 17.90
N GLY A 1073 -8.78 19.08 17.01
CA GLY A 1073 -8.29 18.78 15.68
C GLY A 1073 -9.31 17.98 14.86
N CYS A 1074 -8.97 17.60 13.63
CA CYS A 1074 -9.89 16.87 12.76
C CYS A 1074 -10.24 15.46 13.26
N GLY A 1075 -9.51 14.91 14.26
CA GLY A 1075 -9.94 13.71 14.98
C GLY A 1075 -11.34 13.83 15.60
N LYS A 1076 -11.80 15.05 15.89
CA LYS A 1076 -13.14 15.34 16.40
C LYS A 1076 -14.27 14.82 15.52
N PHE A 1077 -14.06 14.63 14.22
CA PHE A 1077 -15.10 14.13 13.32
C PHE A 1077 -15.38 12.62 13.52
N ARG A 1078 -14.66 11.96 14.43
CA ARG A 1078 -14.99 10.63 14.97
C ARG A 1078 -15.79 10.68 16.27
N VAL A 1079 -16.00 11.88 16.83
CA VAL A 1079 -16.53 12.12 18.18
C VAL A 1079 -17.77 13.03 18.16
N ASN A 1080 -17.72 14.14 17.42
CA ASN A 1080 -18.70 15.23 17.48
C ASN A 1080 -20.08 14.88 16.92
N ASP A 1081 -20.23 13.75 16.23
CA ASP A 1081 -21.53 13.25 15.77
C ASP A 1081 -22.19 12.32 16.79
N HIS A 1082 -21.60 12.13 17.99
CA HIS A 1082 -22.19 11.42 19.11
C HIS A 1082 -23.02 12.35 20.01
N ASP A 1083 -24.11 11.83 20.56
CA ASP A 1083 -24.87 12.48 21.63
C ASP A 1083 -24.60 11.75 22.95
N LYS A 1084 -23.91 12.43 23.87
CA LYS A 1084 -23.66 11.95 25.24
C LYS A 1084 -24.42 12.76 26.28
N GLY A 1085 -25.33 13.66 25.88
CA GLY A 1085 -26.06 14.52 26.81
C GLY A 1085 -25.19 15.51 27.57
N THR A 1086 -25.66 15.94 28.74
CA THR A 1086 -25.04 16.98 29.58
C THR A 1086 -24.55 16.44 30.93
N ILE A 1087 -23.72 17.24 31.59
CA ILE A 1087 -23.23 16.96 32.95
C ILE A 1087 -24.34 17.27 33.96
N GLY A 1088 -25.13 16.26 34.33
CA GLY A 1088 -26.31 16.44 35.18
C GLY A 1088 -27.25 17.52 34.62
N ASP A 1089 -27.81 18.33 35.51
CA ASP A 1089 -28.73 19.43 35.15
C ASP A 1089 -27.99 20.75 34.80
N SER A 1090 -26.66 20.74 34.70
CA SER A 1090 -25.87 21.96 34.43
C SER A 1090 -26.03 22.52 33.02
N GLY A 1091 -26.50 21.70 32.07
CA GLY A 1091 -26.57 22.06 30.65
C GLY A 1091 -25.22 22.03 29.92
N ILE A 1092 -24.10 21.75 30.61
CA ILE A 1092 -22.78 21.64 29.97
C ILE A 1092 -22.70 20.32 29.20
N PRO A 1093 -22.39 20.31 27.89
CA PRO A 1093 -22.27 19.08 27.10
C PRO A 1093 -21.17 18.15 27.62
N ARG A 1094 -21.36 16.83 27.46
CA ARG A 1094 -20.31 15.84 27.77
C ARG A 1094 -19.23 15.73 26.70
N ILE A 1095 -19.44 16.29 25.52
CA ILE A 1095 -18.43 16.39 24.45
C ILE A 1095 -18.04 17.86 24.32
N LEU A 1096 -16.78 18.15 24.62
CA LEU A 1096 -16.22 19.50 24.64
C LEU A 1096 -15.18 19.62 23.52
N ASP A 1097 -15.56 20.27 22.42
CA ASP A 1097 -14.64 20.58 21.33
C ASP A 1097 -13.78 21.81 21.70
N MET A 1098 -12.51 21.51 21.99
CA MET A 1098 -11.50 22.46 22.43
C MET A 1098 -11.00 23.37 21.29
N GLY A 1099 -11.21 22.98 20.03
CA GLY A 1099 -10.77 23.74 18.86
C GLY A 1099 -9.91 22.94 17.87
N GLN A 1100 -8.98 23.62 17.22
CA GLN A 1100 -8.06 23.06 16.22
C GLN A 1100 -7.01 22.16 16.89
N CYS A 1101 -6.16 21.50 16.09
CA CYS A 1101 -5.06 20.71 16.64
C CYS A 1101 -4.10 21.53 17.55
N ASN A 1102 -3.86 22.81 17.26
CA ASN A 1102 -3.11 23.74 18.13
C ASN A 1102 -3.78 24.04 19.48
N ASP A 1103 -5.11 23.90 19.57
CA ASP A 1103 -5.83 24.08 20.83
C ASP A 1103 -5.61 22.91 21.82
N SER A 1104 -4.71 21.97 21.47
CA SER A 1104 -4.01 21.12 22.44
C SER A 1104 -3.40 21.94 23.59
N TRP A 1105 -3.00 23.19 23.34
CA TRP A 1105 -2.63 24.13 24.41
C TRP A 1105 -3.74 24.32 25.44
N SER A 1106 -4.98 24.57 24.98
CA SER A 1106 -6.13 24.70 25.88
C SER A 1106 -6.38 23.42 26.69
N ALA A 1107 -6.25 22.24 26.07
CA ALA A 1107 -6.38 20.98 26.79
C ALA A 1107 -5.31 20.82 27.90
N VAL A 1108 -4.06 21.20 27.61
CA VAL A 1108 -2.98 21.23 28.61
C VAL A 1108 -3.29 22.21 29.74
N GLN A 1109 -3.78 23.41 29.43
CA GLN A 1109 -4.15 24.39 30.46
C GLN A 1109 -5.28 23.88 31.37
N VAL A 1110 -6.29 23.22 30.80
CA VAL A 1110 -7.37 22.59 31.57
C VAL A 1110 -6.81 21.51 32.50
N ALA A 1111 -5.94 20.62 31.99
CA ALA A 1111 -5.33 19.57 32.80
C ALA A 1111 -4.49 20.16 33.95
N LEU A 1112 -3.61 21.13 33.67
CA LEU A 1112 -2.78 21.78 34.70
C LEU A 1112 -3.64 22.44 35.78
N LYS A 1113 -4.73 23.12 35.39
CA LYS A 1113 -5.59 23.79 36.36
C LYS A 1113 -6.44 22.82 37.18
N LEU A 1114 -6.93 21.74 36.57
CA LEU A 1114 -7.63 20.68 37.30
C LEU A 1114 -6.69 20.01 38.33
N ALA A 1115 -5.43 19.76 37.95
CA ALA A 1115 -4.43 19.19 38.86
C ALA A 1115 -4.17 20.10 40.06
N GLU A 1116 -4.01 21.41 39.82
CA GLU A 1116 -3.85 22.41 40.88
C GLU A 1116 -5.05 22.40 41.84
N VAL A 1117 -6.28 22.35 41.31
CA VAL A 1117 -7.50 22.41 42.12
C VAL A 1117 -7.77 21.11 42.88
N LEU A 1118 -7.37 19.97 42.33
CA LEU A 1118 -7.47 18.65 42.97
C LEU A 1118 -6.26 18.31 43.86
N GLU A 1119 -5.31 19.24 43.98
CA GLU A 1119 -4.08 19.08 44.77
C GLU A 1119 -3.31 17.80 44.40
N CYS A 1120 -3.24 17.46 43.11
CA CYS A 1120 -2.57 16.28 42.58
C CYS A 1120 -1.61 16.62 41.42
N GLU A 1121 -0.80 15.67 40.97
CA GLU A 1121 -0.05 15.85 39.71
C GLU A 1121 -0.96 15.57 38.50
N VAL A 1122 -0.60 16.09 37.32
CA VAL A 1122 -1.38 15.88 36.08
C VAL A 1122 -1.52 14.39 35.74
N LYS A 1123 -0.51 13.58 36.07
CA LYS A 1123 -0.52 12.12 35.86
C LYS A 1123 -1.54 11.38 36.75
N ASP A 1124 -1.95 12.02 37.86
CA ASP A 1124 -2.88 11.45 38.85
C ASP A 1124 -4.33 11.88 38.59
N LEU A 1125 -4.55 12.77 37.61
CA LEU A 1125 -5.89 13.18 37.22
C LEU A 1125 -6.69 11.99 36.67
N PRO A 1126 -8.02 11.99 36.83
CA PRO A 1126 -8.90 11.09 36.12
C PRO A 1126 -8.99 11.51 34.64
N LEU A 1127 -7.87 11.52 33.93
CA LEU A 1127 -7.72 11.93 32.53
C LEU A 1127 -7.06 10.79 31.74
N SER A 1128 -7.69 10.39 30.63
CA SER A 1128 -7.11 9.44 29.69
C SER A 1128 -6.83 10.11 28.36
N LEU A 1129 -5.62 9.91 27.82
CA LEU A 1129 -5.19 10.52 26.57
C LEU A 1129 -5.17 9.47 25.45
N THR A 1130 -5.98 9.68 24.42
CA THR A 1130 -6.07 8.82 23.24
C THR A 1130 -5.92 9.67 21.98
N LEU A 1131 -4.69 9.75 21.49
CA LEU A 1131 -4.28 10.63 20.39
C LEU A 1131 -4.35 9.89 19.06
N SER A 1132 -5.25 10.34 18.20
CA SER A 1132 -5.21 10.07 16.77
C SER A 1132 -4.12 10.92 16.11
N TRP A 1133 -3.25 10.30 15.31
CA TRP A 1133 -2.26 11.05 14.54
C TRP A 1133 -2.35 10.71 13.06
N PHE A 1134 -1.85 11.61 12.22
CA PHE A 1134 -1.73 11.42 10.79
C PHE A 1134 -0.47 12.10 10.27
N GLU A 1135 -0.28 13.37 10.59
CA GLU A 1135 0.81 14.20 10.07
C GLU A 1135 1.62 14.87 11.19
N GLN A 1136 2.43 15.85 10.81
CA GLN A 1136 3.56 16.35 11.58
C GLN A 1136 3.16 17.29 12.73
N LYS A 1137 2.02 18.00 12.64
CA LYS A 1137 1.49 18.80 13.76
C LYS A 1137 1.11 17.90 14.94
N ALA A 1138 0.57 16.71 14.66
CA ALA A 1138 0.34 15.70 15.70
C ALA A 1138 1.64 15.18 16.33
N VAL A 1139 2.73 15.05 15.56
CA VAL A 1139 4.05 14.70 16.11
C VAL A 1139 4.56 15.80 17.05
N ALA A 1140 4.43 17.07 16.68
CA ALA A 1140 4.80 18.20 17.55
C ALA A 1140 4.00 18.20 18.87
N VAL A 1141 2.69 17.95 18.81
CA VAL A 1141 1.83 17.80 19.99
C VAL A 1141 2.24 16.60 20.85
N LEU A 1142 2.57 15.46 20.24
CA LEU A 1142 3.08 14.29 20.97
C LEU A 1142 4.38 14.63 21.71
N LEU A 1143 5.34 15.29 21.05
CA LEU A 1143 6.58 15.72 21.70
C LEU A 1143 6.33 16.67 22.87
N THR A 1144 5.36 17.59 22.74
CA THR A 1144 4.92 18.44 23.86
C THR A 1144 4.34 17.61 25.01
N CYS A 1145 3.50 16.61 24.73
CA CYS A 1145 2.94 15.73 25.76
C CYS A 1145 4.03 14.93 26.48
N LEU A 1146 5.04 14.44 25.74
CA LEU A 1146 6.20 13.72 26.31
C LEU A 1146 7.04 14.65 27.20
N HIS A 1147 7.30 15.88 26.76
CA HIS A 1147 8.01 16.90 27.54
C HIS A 1147 7.29 17.25 28.85
N LEU A 1148 5.96 17.42 28.80
CA LEU A 1148 5.13 17.72 29.97
C LEU A 1148 4.93 16.52 30.91
N GLY A 1149 5.42 15.33 30.54
CA GLY A 1149 5.34 14.13 31.36
C GLY A 1149 3.93 13.54 31.46
N LEU A 1150 3.06 13.76 30.47
CA LEU A 1150 1.71 13.21 30.43
C LEU A 1150 1.75 11.69 30.18
N LYS A 1151 1.13 10.88 31.06
CA LYS A 1151 1.14 9.41 30.95
C LYS A 1151 -0.14 8.78 31.54
N PRO A 1152 -0.57 7.59 31.04
CA PRO A 1152 -0.16 6.98 29.77
C PRO A 1152 -0.84 7.68 28.57
N ILE A 1153 -0.15 7.70 27.43
CA ILE A 1153 -0.70 8.21 26.16
C ILE A 1153 -0.95 7.03 25.23
N ARG A 1154 -2.19 6.84 24.77
CA ARG A 1154 -2.51 5.90 23.68
C ARG A 1154 -2.39 6.62 22.34
N VAL A 1155 -1.67 6.02 21.39
CA VAL A 1155 -1.47 6.57 20.04
C VAL A 1155 -1.90 5.57 18.98
N GLY A 1156 -2.55 6.04 17.92
CA GLY A 1156 -2.97 5.20 16.80
C GLY A 1156 -3.44 5.96 15.56
N PRO A 1157 -3.96 5.25 14.53
CA PRO A 1157 -4.28 3.83 14.56
C PRO A 1157 -3.09 2.89 14.32
N SER A 1158 -1.99 3.41 13.79
CA SER A 1158 -0.72 2.68 13.70
C SER A 1158 0.38 3.48 14.41
N LEU A 1159 1.46 2.80 14.82
CA LEU A 1159 2.65 3.47 15.33
C LEU A 1159 3.42 4.11 14.17
N PRO A 1160 4.03 5.31 14.34
CA PRO A 1160 4.86 5.89 13.29
C PRO A 1160 5.98 4.98 12.79
N ALA A 1161 6.08 4.82 11.46
CA ALA A 1161 7.09 3.98 10.80
C ALA A 1161 8.55 4.38 11.11
N PHE A 1162 8.79 5.61 11.55
CA PHE A 1162 10.10 6.11 11.96
C PHE A 1162 10.45 5.80 13.42
N VAL A 1163 9.56 5.15 14.18
CA VAL A 1163 9.84 4.65 15.53
C VAL A 1163 10.23 3.18 15.43
N THR A 1164 11.50 2.87 15.63
CA THR A 1164 12.01 1.50 15.66
C THR A 1164 11.55 0.76 16.93
N PRO A 1165 11.62 -0.59 16.97
CA PRO A 1165 11.25 -1.36 18.17
C PRO A 1165 12.01 -0.94 19.43
N ASP A 1166 13.31 -0.63 19.31
CA ASP A 1166 14.13 -0.20 20.45
C ASP A 1166 13.72 1.18 20.96
N VAL A 1167 13.48 2.14 20.05
CA VAL A 1167 12.99 3.48 20.39
C VAL A 1167 11.60 3.38 21.02
N LEU A 1168 10.72 2.51 20.49
CA LEU A 1168 9.42 2.24 21.09
C LEU A 1168 9.59 1.72 22.52
N SER A 1169 10.53 0.80 22.77
CA SER A 1169 10.77 0.27 24.13
C SER A 1169 11.13 1.38 25.11
N VAL A 1170 11.93 2.36 24.69
CA VAL A 1170 12.27 3.55 25.47
C VAL A 1170 11.03 4.42 25.70
N LEU A 1171 10.23 4.68 24.65
CA LEU A 1171 8.99 5.46 24.78
C LEU A 1171 7.95 4.80 25.69
N VAL A 1172 7.83 3.48 25.65
CA VAL A 1172 6.94 2.72 26.53
C VAL A 1172 7.45 2.77 27.98
N LYS A 1173 8.73 2.44 28.19
CA LYS A 1173 9.32 2.34 29.53
C LYS A 1173 9.41 3.71 30.22
N ASP A 1174 9.93 4.71 29.53
CA ASP A 1174 10.26 6.00 30.13
C ASP A 1174 9.10 6.98 30.03
N PHE A 1175 8.20 6.83 29.05
CA PHE A 1175 7.08 7.75 28.81
C PHE A 1175 5.69 7.11 28.90
N GLY A 1176 5.57 5.80 29.16
CA GLY A 1176 4.27 5.14 29.31
C GLY A 1176 3.41 5.18 28.05
N LEU A 1177 4.04 5.28 26.87
CA LEU A 1177 3.35 5.26 25.59
C LEU A 1177 2.66 3.91 25.38
N LYS A 1178 1.43 3.93 24.87
CA LYS A 1178 0.64 2.74 24.52
C LYS A 1178 0.18 2.84 23.07
N VAL A 1179 0.09 1.70 22.40
CA VAL A 1179 -0.57 1.60 21.10
C VAL A 1179 -2.03 1.24 21.35
N ILE A 1180 -2.95 1.81 20.58
CA ILE A 1180 -4.37 1.45 20.69
C ILE A 1180 -4.59 -0.06 20.42
N GLY A 1181 -5.58 -0.65 21.10
CA GLY A 1181 -5.97 -2.04 20.96
C GLY A 1181 -7.43 -2.18 20.53
N ASP A 1182 -8.15 -3.06 21.21
CA ASP A 1182 -9.60 -3.18 21.10
C ASP A 1182 -10.30 -2.07 21.91
N PRO A 1183 -11.32 -1.39 21.35
CA PRO A 1183 -11.95 -0.24 22.01
C PRO A 1183 -12.65 -0.59 23.32
N ASP A 1184 -13.27 -1.78 23.44
CA ASP A 1184 -13.94 -2.20 24.67
C ASP A 1184 -12.94 -2.57 25.76
N GLU A 1185 -11.83 -3.23 25.39
CA GLU A 1185 -10.75 -3.54 26.32
C GLU A 1185 -10.03 -2.26 26.80
N ASP A 1186 -9.74 -1.34 25.88
CA ASP A 1186 -9.13 -0.05 26.21
C ASP A 1186 -10.05 0.80 27.09
N ALA A 1187 -11.36 0.83 26.83
CA ALA A 1187 -12.33 1.52 27.69
C ALA A 1187 -12.35 0.95 29.11
N LYS A 1188 -12.36 -0.38 29.26
CA LYS A 1188 -12.28 -1.06 30.56
C LYS A 1188 -10.97 -0.77 31.27
N GLU A 1189 -9.85 -0.79 30.56
CA GLU A 1189 -8.55 -0.47 31.14
C GLU A 1189 -8.48 0.98 31.60
N MET A 1190 -9.02 1.92 30.81
CA MET A 1190 -9.14 3.33 31.19
C MET A 1190 -10.01 3.49 32.44
N ALA A 1191 -11.15 2.80 32.54
CA ALA A 1191 -12.00 2.84 33.73
C ALA A 1191 -11.32 2.25 34.97
N ALA A 1192 -10.57 1.15 34.81
CA ALA A 1192 -9.90 0.45 35.90
C ALA A 1192 -8.62 1.15 36.40
N ALA A 1193 -8.02 2.05 35.62
CA ALA A 1193 -6.84 2.81 36.01
C ALA A 1193 -7.19 3.80 37.14
N VAL A 1194 -7.15 3.32 38.39
CA VAL A 1194 -7.53 4.08 39.60
C VAL A 1194 -6.85 5.44 39.65
N GLY A 1195 -7.65 6.49 39.75
CA GLY A 1195 -7.22 7.87 39.97
C GLY A 1195 -8.31 8.67 40.66
N MET A 1196 -8.73 8.20 41.85
CA MET A 1196 -9.31 8.99 42.94
C MET A 1196 -9.62 8.06 44.12
N ALA A 1197 -8.76 8.12 45.14
CA ALA A 1197 -9.12 7.86 46.53
C ALA A 1197 -8.98 9.18 47.29
#